data_AF-A0A078AFW5-F1
#
_entry.id   AF-A0A078AFW5-F1
#
_cell.length_a   1.000
_cell.length_b   1.000
_cell.length_c   1.000
_cell.angle_alpha   90.00
_cell.angle_beta   90.00
_cell.angle_gamma   90.00
#
_symmetry.space_group_name_H-M   'P 1'
#
loop_
_entity.id
_entity.type
_entity.pdbx_description
1 polymer ?
#
loop_
_entity_poly.entity_id
_entity_poly.type
_entity_poly.pdbx_seq_one_letter_code
_entity_poly.pdbx_strand_id
1 'polypeptide(L)'
;MGLPMTANLVQRGFQVKAFDLNPQTLEKCNELVDYIITSVPATKDVEELLKGPDGIFKNASKGTMILDTSTISPIASKEFAADAKKKELIFIDTPMSGGITGAQNGTLTFMVGCDKDNFEAAKHVLLGMGKNVFHCGGPGTGEIAKICNNLVLGINMIALAEGLSLGEKLGIDAKVLSNILSVSTGRSWCVDTYNPRPGVLENVPSSRNYNGGFQVSLIRKDLSIALEAAKLSDTETKFAEHAINYYRDLEKKGFGKKDFGFVYQYVHKNFEKLQGTSEIAQDLSNVDLNSTDQSQQPTEALIIQVQQEIDSKDLEDNPFIYSKEQSVQIYSFVDNRQKFDKLCPPPKYFTDEILLKQLPTRKEEVLKGMEETPQGGLICVDQEAMEKQKGVFIDVLKQLTINLLKGLTITHISLPVKIFEPRSTLQRIVDLYSYSPLYLTKAAQTTDQLERFKLVIVNAVASMYLCCSQNKPFNPILGETLQAKFSDGTEIYCEHTSHHPPISNFMIEPADKKSYQFWGFYEFVGNMSGNSLRAGQKGPNNIKFEDGQHIRYTLLDYKLGGTVMGDRTIEGIGNMVFEDLTNNFKCVLFFNTYKKSGFWTVTETGKKDEFNGIIYKTKTPIDPQQTYNLYYKKGASDIKDQTKLDNEIDEKLGVVTGSWLKDIVIDDQKYWDINEDIPYRQIPMLNQDQFIAPSDWRFREDLIWLKYENIPIAHNWKVRMEVQQRQDRRLRQLAGKGKSH
;
A
#
# COMPACT_ATOMS: atom_id res chain seq x y z
N MET A 1 20.68 -21.04 19.96
CA MET A 1 19.80 -19.91 20.36
C MET A 1 20.39 -19.13 21.51
N GLY A 2 20.90 -19.79 22.57
CA GLY A 2 21.46 -19.14 23.77
C GLY A 2 22.44 -17.98 23.51
N LEU A 3 23.58 -18.19 22.85
CA LEU A 3 24.62 -17.14 22.68
C LEU A 3 24.10 -15.75 22.24
N PRO A 4 23.33 -15.59 21.14
CA PRO A 4 22.79 -14.28 20.77
C PRO A 4 21.74 -13.73 21.74
N MET A 5 20.99 -14.58 22.45
CA MET A 5 20.07 -14.14 23.52
C MET A 5 20.86 -13.57 24.71
N THR A 6 21.88 -14.29 25.17
CA THR A 6 22.83 -13.85 26.21
C THR A 6 23.46 -12.51 25.86
N ALA A 7 23.93 -12.34 24.61
CA ALA A 7 24.54 -11.09 24.15
C ALA A 7 23.57 -9.89 24.23
N ASN A 8 22.31 -10.08 23.84
CA ASN A 8 21.27 -9.03 23.92
C ASN A 8 20.95 -8.63 25.38
N LEU A 9 20.94 -9.59 26.31
CA LEU A 9 20.79 -9.30 27.75
C LEU A 9 21.97 -8.47 28.29
N VAL A 10 23.21 -8.89 28.02
CA VAL A 10 24.41 -8.16 28.45
C VAL A 10 24.43 -6.73 27.88
N GLN A 11 24.07 -6.56 26.61
CA GLN A 11 23.99 -5.23 25.96
C GLN A 11 22.95 -4.31 26.61
N ARG A 12 21.93 -4.87 27.29
CA ARG A 12 20.90 -4.11 28.02
C ARG A 12 21.18 -3.98 29.52
N GLY A 13 22.41 -4.28 29.96
CA GLY A 13 22.86 -4.06 31.33
C GLY A 13 22.53 -5.18 32.32
N PHE A 14 22.03 -6.33 31.86
CA PHE A 14 21.89 -7.50 32.72
C PHE A 14 23.27 -8.11 33.00
N GLN A 15 23.51 -8.51 34.25
CA GLN A 15 24.62 -9.40 34.59
C GLN A 15 24.21 -10.83 34.22
N VAL A 16 24.97 -11.50 33.35
CA VAL A 16 24.59 -12.81 32.82
C VAL A 16 25.73 -13.81 32.99
N LYS A 17 25.42 -14.95 33.60
CA LYS A 17 26.23 -16.17 33.55
C LYS A 17 25.60 -17.12 32.52
N ALA A 18 26.41 -17.74 31.67
CA ALA A 18 25.93 -18.58 30.58
C ALA A 18 26.64 -19.94 30.57
N PHE A 19 25.91 -20.98 30.18
CA PHE A 19 26.37 -22.36 30.09
C PHE A 19 25.80 -23.03 28.83
N ASP A 20 26.51 -24.00 28.26
CA ASP A 20 26.09 -24.81 27.12
C ASP A 20 26.38 -26.30 27.42
N LEU A 21 25.56 -27.20 26.88
CA LEU A 21 25.72 -28.66 27.05
C LEU A 21 26.96 -29.21 26.31
N ASN A 22 27.58 -28.42 25.44
CA ASN A 22 28.86 -28.73 24.80
C ASN A 22 30.02 -28.55 25.83
N PRO A 23 30.81 -29.60 26.16
CA PRO A 23 31.47 -29.66 27.46
C PRO A 23 32.75 -28.81 27.57
N GLN A 24 32.63 -27.64 28.19
CA GLN A 24 33.68 -27.03 29.01
C GLN A 24 33.05 -26.14 30.11
N THR A 25 33.33 -26.49 31.37
CA THR A 25 32.97 -25.76 32.61
C THR A 25 31.47 -25.70 32.99
N LEU A 26 31.01 -26.71 33.72
CA LEU A 26 29.96 -26.55 34.74
C LEU A 26 30.59 -25.92 35.99
N GLU A 27 30.65 -24.59 36.08
CA GLU A 27 30.84 -23.95 37.39
C GLU A 27 29.52 -24.04 38.18
N LYS A 28 29.62 -24.43 39.46
CA LYS A 28 28.45 -24.53 40.34
C LYS A 28 27.86 -23.14 40.57
N CYS A 29 26.65 -22.90 40.08
CA CYS A 29 25.92 -21.67 40.32
C CYS A 29 25.34 -21.65 41.75
N ASN A 30 26.21 -21.49 42.74
CA ASN A 30 25.88 -21.39 44.17
C ASN A 30 25.59 -19.94 44.63
N GLU A 31 25.47 -19.00 43.70
CA GLU A 31 25.21 -17.58 43.96
C GLU A 31 23.74 -17.24 43.73
N LEU A 32 23.24 -16.20 44.42
CA LEU A 32 21.89 -15.68 44.21
C LEU A 32 21.75 -15.13 42.79
N VAL A 33 20.81 -15.71 42.03
CA VAL A 33 20.38 -15.22 40.72
C VAL A 33 18.87 -15.01 40.73
N ASP A 34 18.42 -13.86 40.22
CA ASP A 34 16.99 -13.52 40.16
C ASP A 34 16.26 -14.40 39.12
N TYR A 35 16.92 -14.68 38.00
CA TYR A 35 16.36 -15.41 36.86
C TYR A 35 17.29 -16.52 36.36
N ILE A 36 16.71 -17.64 35.96
CA ILE A 36 17.36 -18.74 35.22
C ILE A 36 16.62 -18.90 33.89
N ILE A 37 17.32 -18.94 32.77
CA ILE A 37 16.72 -19.09 31.44
C ILE A 37 17.19 -20.41 30.82
N THR A 38 16.26 -21.28 30.43
CA THR A 38 16.56 -22.56 29.77
C THR A 38 16.15 -22.55 28.29
N SER A 39 16.87 -23.30 27.45
CA SER A 39 16.66 -23.37 25.99
C SER A 39 17.22 -24.69 25.44
N VAL A 40 16.53 -25.80 25.67
CA VAL A 40 16.99 -27.16 25.32
C VAL A 40 16.07 -27.86 24.31
N PRO A 41 16.52 -28.95 23.64
CA PRO A 41 15.80 -29.51 22.48
C PRO A 41 14.43 -30.13 22.78
N ALA A 42 14.27 -30.84 23.90
CA ALA A 42 13.07 -31.61 24.22
C ALA A 42 12.70 -31.62 25.72
N THR A 43 11.46 -32.04 26.01
CA THR A 43 10.87 -32.10 27.37
C THR A 43 11.75 -32.83 28.39
N LYS A 44 12.34 -33.97 27.99
CA LYS A 44 13.24 -34.76 28.86
C LYS A 44 14.51 -34.00 29.27
N ASP A 45 14.98 -33.08 28.41
CA ASP A 45 16.20 -32.32 28.65
C ASP A 45 15.90 -31.19 29.66
N VAL A 46 14.70 -30.62 29.60
CA VAL A 46 14.18 -29.71 30.64
C VAL A 46 13.96 -30.48 31.95
N GLU A 47 13.38 -31.68 31.89
CA GLU A 47 13.14 -32.48 33.10
C GLU A 47 14.44 -32.83 33.83
N GLU A 48 15.49 -33.25 33.12
CA GLU A 48 16.81 -33.51 33.71
C GLU A 48 17.42 -32.23 34.31
N LEU A 49 17.36 -31.10 33.60
CA LEU A 49 17.83 -29.81 34.11
C LEU A 49 17.10 -29.35 35.39
N LEU A 50 15.80 -29.63 35.51
CA LEU A 50 15.00 -29.22 36.67
C LEU A 50 15.11 -30.21 37.84
N LYS A 51 14.96 -31.51 37.56
CA LYS A 51 14.74 -32.58 38.55
C LYS A 51 15.92 -33.54 38.73
N GLY A 52 16.95 -33.48 37.89
CA GLY A 52 18.12 -34.36 37.96
C GLY A 52 18.91 -34.25 39.28
N PRO A 53 19.90 -35.12 39.52
CA PRO A 53 20.64 -35.17 40.79
C PRO A 53 21.27 -33.84 41.21
N ASP A 54 21.69 -33.03 40.24
CA ASP A 54 22.23 -31.67 40.40
C ASP A 54 21.31 -30.58 39.79
N GLY A 55 20.02 -30.91 39.59
CA GLY A 55 19.03 -30.06 38.93
C GLY A 55 18.66 -28.78 39.67
N ILE A 56 18.06 -27.84 38.92
CA ILE A 56 17.69 -26.49 39.37
C ILE A 56 16.80 -26.52 40.62
N PHE A 57 15.81 -27.43 40.70
CA PHE A 57 14.87 -27.52 41.84
C PHE A 57 15.50 -27.89 43.18
N LYS A 58 16.75 -28.35 43.19
CA LYS A 58 17.51 -28.71 44.39
C LYS A 58 18.52 -27.64 44.80
N ASN A 59 19.02 -26.86 43.84
CA ASN A 59 20.17 -25.98 44.02
C ASN A 59 19.84 -24.47 43.91
N ALA A 60 18.71 -24.10 43.28
CA ALA A 60 18.31 -22.70 43.16
C ALA A 60 17.84 -22.10 44.51
N SER A 61 18.04 -20.79 44.66
CA SER A 61 17.53 -20.05 45.81
C SER A 61 16.01 -19.90 45.75
N LYS A 62 15.35 -19.86 46.92
CA LYS A 62 13.91 -19.59 47.00
C LYS A 62 13.58 -18.26 46.33
N GLY A 63 12.48 -18.22 45.58
CA GLY A 63 12.03 -17.06 44.81
C GLY A 63 12.67 -16.90 43.43
N THR A 64 13.72 -17.66 43.08
CA THR A 64 14.31 -17.60 41.73
C THR A 64 13.28 -17.99 40.66
N MET A 65 13.25 -17.19 39.58
CA MET A 65 12.32 -17.34 38.47
C MET A 65 12.98 -18.07 37.29
N ILE A 66 12.41 -19.21 36.91
CA ILE A 66 12.89 -20.09 35.84
C ILE A 66 12.02 -19.83 34.59
N LEU A 67 12.64 -19.25 33.56
CA LEU A 67 12.01 -18.93 32.27
C LEU A 67 12.44 -19.97 31.23
N ASP A 68 11.60 -20.96 30.97
CA ASP A 68 11.92 -21.97 29.95
C ASP A 68 11.51 -21.48 28.55
N THR A 69 12.49 -21.27 27.68
CA THR A 69 12.28 -20.79 26.29
C THR A 69 12.31 -21.93 25.27
N SER A 70 12.33 -23.18 25.76
CA SER A 70 12.29 -24.41 24.97
C SER A 70 10.94 -24.56 24.24
N THR A 71 10.65 -25.75 23.70
CA THR A 71 9.31 -26.09 23.23
C THR A 71 9.02 -27.52 23.67
N ILE A 72 8.19 -27.66 24.69
CA ILE A 72 7.95 -28.90 25.42
C ILE A 72 6.45 -29.22 25.53
N SER A 73 6.11 -30.33 26.19
CA SER A 73 4.71 -30.68 26.43
C SER A 73 4.02 -29.65 27.36
N PRO A 74 2.84 -29.11 27.00
CA PRO A 74 2.06 -28.27 27.90
C PRO A 74 1.68 -28.93 29.23
N ILE A 75 1.58 -30.26 29.29
CA ILE A 75 1.37 -30.99 30.54
C ILE A 75 2.62 -30.94 31.39
N ALA A 76 3.78 -31.29 30.81
CA ALA A 76 5.06 -31.27 31.52
C ALA A 76 5.36 -29.85 32.06
N SER A 77 5.10 -28.80 31.28
CA SER A 77 5.21 -27.41 31.76
C SER A 77 4.33 -27.14 33.00
N LYS A 78 3.06 -27.57 32.99
CA LYS A 78 2.15 -27.44 34.15
C LYS A 78 2.65 -28.22 35.37
N GLU A 79 3.18 -29.41 35.16
CA GLU A 79 3.78 -30.24 36.21
C GLU A 79 5.04 -29.59 36.79
N PHE A 80 5.92 -29.05 35.94
CA PHE A 80 7.12 -28.33 36.35
C PHE A 80 6.77 -27.05 37.13
N ALA A 81 5.75 -26.29 36.72
CA ALA A 81 5.23 -25.16 37.48
C ALA A 81 4.69 -25.57 38.86
N ALA A 82 3.98 -26.70 38.95
CA ALA A 82 3.48 -27.24 40.21
C ALA A 82 4.62 -27.76 41.12
N ASP A 83 5.65 -28.39 40.55
CA ASP A 83 6.81 -28.91 41.27
C ASP A 83 7.74 -27.79 41.76
N ALA A 84 8.00 -26.78 40.93
CA ALA A 84 8.74 -25.57 41.30
C ALA A 84 8.08 -24.88 42.51
N LYS A 85 6.74 -24.74 42.48
CA LYS A 85 5.99 -24.11 43.58
C LYS A 85 6.13 -24.87 44.91
N LYS A 86 6.24 -26.20 44.91
CA LYS A 86 6.53 -27.02 46.11
C LYS A 86 7.92 -26.78 46.69
N LYS A 87 8.82 -26.16 45.94
CA LYS A 87 10.19 -25.79 46.31
C LYS A 87 10.37 -24.29 46.57
N GLU A 88 9.27 -23.52 46.61
CA GLU A 88 9.28 -22.06 46.69
C GLU A 88 10.05 -21.40 45.52
N LEU A 89 10.00 -22.03 44.34
CA LEU A 89 10.53 -21.54 43.06
C LEU A 89 9.37 -21.16 42.13
N ILE A 90 9.65 -20.33 41.13
CA ILE A 90 8.69 -19.92 40.11
C ILE A 90 9.17 -20.49 38.77
N PHE A 91 8.35 -21.30 38.10
CA PHE A 91 8.64 -21.78 36.74
C PHE A 91 7.57 -21.26 35.77
N ILE A 92 8.02 -20.76 34.62
CA ILE A 92 7.22 -20.09 33.61
C ILE A 92 7.61 -20.65 32.24
N ASP A 93 6.64 -21.17 31.48
CA ASP A 93 6.88 -21.42 30.06
C ASP A 93 6.89 -20.11 29.29
N THR A 94 7.98 -19.90 28.56
CA THR A 94 8.28 -18.73 27.73
C THR A 94 8.72 -19.12 26.30
N PRO A 95 8.11 -20.12 25.62
CA PRO A 95 8.53 -20.52 24.29
C PRO A 95 8.56 -19.35 23.29
N MET A 96 9.53 -19.40 22.38
CA MET A 96 9.87 -18.29 21.49
C MET A 96 9.61 -18.55 20.00
N SER A 97 9.45 -17.49 19.24
CA SER A 97 9.39 -17.47 17.78
C SER A 97 10.28 -16.36 17.19
N GLY A 98 10.74 -16.54 15.95
CA GLY A 98 11.67 -15.65 15.24
C GLY A 98 13.02 -16.27 14.86
N GLY A 99 13.36 -17.44 15.41
CA GLY A 99 14.56 -18.20 15.07
C GLY A 99 15.89 -17.48 15.35
N ILE A 100 16.99 -18.00 14.79
CA ILE A 100 18.35 -17.48 15.08
C ILE A 100 18.47 -16.00 14.71
N THR A 101 17.91 -15.57 13.59
CA THR A 101 17.91 -14.16 13.16
C THR A 101 17.17 -13.26 14.16
N GLY A 102 16.01 -13.69 14.67
CA GLY A 102 15.26 -12.96 15.68
C GLY A 102 16.03 -12.87 17.01
N ALA A 103 16.75 -13.93 17.40
CA ALA A 103 17.60 -13.94 18.59
C ALA A 103 18.82 -13.03 18.45
N GLN A 104 19.45 -12.98 17.27
CA GLN A 104 20.57 -12.07 17.00
C GLN A 104 20.14 -10.60 17.09
N ASN A 105 18.98 -10.27 16.52
CA ASN A 105 18.49 -8.89 16.44
C ASN A 105 17.75 -8.41 17.71
N GLY A 106 17.59 -9.25 18.73
CA GLY A 106 16.76 -8.92 19.90
C GLY A 106 15.27 -8.75 19.59
N THR A 107 14.78 -9.38 18.51
CA THR A 107 13.40 -9.23 18.00
C THR A 107 12.56 -10.51 18.11
N LEU A 108 12.92 -11.41 19.03
CA LEU A 108 12.10 -12.59 19.35
C LEU A 108 10.68 -12.21 19.79
N THR A 109 9.76 -13.14 19.56
CA THR A 109 8.40 -13.12 20.13
C THR A 109 8.29 -14.21 21.18
N PHE A 110 7.95 -13.85 22.41
CA PHE A 110 7.75 -14.78 23.53
C PHE A 110 6.26 -14.98 23.82
N MET A 111 5.87 -16.23 24.07
CA MET A 111 4.52 -16.67 24.44
C MET A 111 4.60 -17.18 25.88
N VAL A 112 3.93 -16.51 26.83
CA VAL A 112 4.24 -16.64 28.26
C VAL A 112 3.06 -17.20 29.06
N GLY A 113 3.24 -18.39 29.65
CA GLY A 113 2.26 -19.07 30.51
C GLY A 113 2.56 -18.91 32.01
N CYS A 114 1.88 -18.01 32.70
CA CYS A 114 1.94 -17.83 34.16
C CYS A 114 0.77 -16.95 34.67
N ASP A 115 0.69 -16.72 35.98
CA ASP A 115 -0.17 -15.65 36.50
C ASP A 115 0.33 -14.24 36.09
N LYS A 116 -0.51 -13.23 36.31
CA LYS A 116 -0.27 -11.86 35.84
C LYS A 116 0.92 -11.17 36.52
N ASP A 117 1.17 -11.48 37.79
CA ASP A 117 2.21 -10.81 38.57
C ASP A 117 3.58 -11.34 38.16
N ASN A 118 3.69 -12.68 38.01
CA ASN A 118 4.87 -13.32 37.43
C ASN A 118 5.10 -12.92 35.96
N PHE A 119 4.03 -12.68 35.18
CA PHE A 119 4.16 -12.19 33.81
C PHE A 119 4.87 -10.83 33.73
N GLU A 120 4.45 -9.83 34.51
CA GLU A 120 5.07 -8.50 34.47
C GLU A 120 6.53 -8.51 34.93
N ALA A 121 6.88 -9.38 35.90
CA ALA A 121 8.27 -9.60 36.30
C ALA A 121 9.11 -10.28 35.20
N ALA A 122 8.61 -11.34 34.57
CA ALA A 122 9.31 -12.04 33.48
C ALA A 122 9.49 -11.15 32.23
N LYS A 123 8.47 -10.34 31.90
CA LYS A 123 8.42 -9.44 30.75
C LYS A 123 9.60 -8.47 30.67
N HIS A 124 10.12 -7.99 31.80
CA HIS A 124 11.31 -7.14 31.85
C HIS A 124 12.54 -7.83 31.22
N VAL A 125 12.80 -9.09 31.59
CA VAL A 125 13.91 -9.90 31.07
C VAL A 125 13.66 -10.34 29.63
N LEU A 126 12.43 -10.78 29.32
CA LEU A 126 12.06 -11.24 27.98
C LEU A 126 12.13 -10.13 26.92
N LEU A 127 11.73 -8.90 27.27
CA LEU A 127 11.95 -7.72 26.41
C LEU A 127 13.43 -7.39 26.22
N GLY A 128 14.33 -7.94 27.05
CA GLY A 128 15.77 -7.87 26.85
C GLY A 128 16.25 -8.64 25.60
N MET A 129 15.57 -9.74 25.26
CA MET A 129 15.91 -10.63 24.13
C MET A 129 14.91 -10.55 22.96
N GLY A 130 13.79 -9.88 23.17
CA GLY A 130 12.65 -9.89 22.25
C GLY A 130 11.97 -8.53 22.08
N LYS A 131 11.10 -8.47 21.07
CA LYS A 131 10.30 -7.29 20.73
C LYS A 131 8.83 -7.43 21.13
N ASN A 132 8.30 -8.65 21.10
CA ASN A 132 6.91 -8.94 21.46
C ASN A 132 6.88 -9.96 22.60
N VAL A 133 6.08 -9.70 23.63
CA VAL A 133 5.88 -10.61 24.76
C VAL A 133 4.39 -10.69 25.04
N PHE A 134 3.80 -11.87 24.86
CA PHE A 134 2.35 -12.11 25.01
C PHE A 134 2.07 -12.89 26.28
N HIS A 135 1.14 -12.41 27.10
CA HIS A 135 0.59 -13.18 28.21
C HIS A 135 -0.46 -14.16 27.66
N CYS A 136 -0.21 -15.45 27.76
CA CYS A 136 -1.05 -16.50 27.20
C CYS A 136 -2.07 -17.06 28.20
N GLY A 137 -2.12 -16.55 29.43
CA GLY A 137 -2.82 -17.17 30.56
C GLY A 137 -1.85 -17.93 31.47
N GLY A 138 -2.38 -18.86 32.27
CA GLY A 138 -1.64 -19.60 33.30
C GLY A 138 -0.59 -20.61 32.79
N PRO A 139 0.02 -21.40 33.69
CA PRO A 139 1.08 -22.35 33.32
C PRO A 139 0.71 -23.30 32.17
N GLY A 140 1.67 -23.50 31.27
CA GLY A 140 1.58 -24.33 30.07
C GLY A 140 0.83 -23.71 28.89
N THR A 141 0.25 -22.50 29.00
CA THR A 141 -0.49 -21.90 27.88
C THR A 141 0.41 -21.20 26.86
N GLY A 142 1.63 -20.81 27.23
CA GLY A 142 2.66 -20.39 26.29
C GLY A 142 3.04 -21.54 25.35
N GLU A 143 3.22 -22.75 25.90
CA GLU A 143 3.45 -23.96 25.10
C GLU A 143 2.24 -24.32 24.21
N ILE A 144 1.01 -24.19 24.71
CA ILE A 144 -0.20 -24.35 23.86
C ILE A 144 -0.16 -23.38 22.67
N ALA A 145 0.09 -22.09 22.92
CA ALA A 145 0.20 -21.10 21.85
C ALA A 145 1.33 -21.44 20.86
N LYS A 146 2.46 -21.92 21.36
CA LYS A 146 3.63 -22.30 20.57
C LYS A 146 3.36 -23.50 19.66
N ILE A 147 2.81 -24.59 20.20
CA ILE A 147 2.55 -25.80 19.41
C ILE A 147 1.42 -25.59 18.39
N CYS A 148 0.41 -24.78 18.71
CA CYS A 148 -0.61 -24.36 17.74
C CYS A 148 0.00 -23.53 16.60
N ASN A 149 0.86 -22.57 16.91
CA ASN A 149 1.59 -21.79 15.88
C ASN A 149 2.44 -22.71 14.99
N ASN A 150 3.21 -23.62 15.58
CA ASN A 150 4.11 -24.49 14.83
C ASN A 150 3.36 -25.60 14.05
N LEU A 151 2.18 -26.03 14.50
CA LEU A 151 1.28 -26.90 13.74
C LEU A 151 0.82 -26.23 12.44
N VAL A 152 0.33 -24.98 12.53
CA VAL A 152 -0.10 -24.20 11.35
C VAL A 152 1.10 -23.92 10.42
N LEU A 153 2.27 -23.61 10.98
CA LEU A 153 3.51 -23.40 10.22
C LEU A 153 3.91 -24.64 9.40
N GLY A 154 3.89 -25.82 10.01
CA GLY A 154 4.26 -27.08 9.36
C GLY A 154 3.33 -27.44 8.19
N ILE A 155 2.02 -27.23 8.36
CA ILE A 155 1.00 -27.43 7.31
C ILE A 155 1.17 -26.42 6.18
N ASN A 156 1.32 -25.12 6.50
CA ASN A 156 1.48 -24.06 5.50
C ASN A 156 2.73 -24.25 4.63
N MET A 157 3.82 -24.80 5.18
CA MET A 157 5.02 -25.10 4.41
C MET A 157 4.79 -26.22 3.38
N ILE A 158 4.03 -27.26 3.74
CA ILE A 158 3.66 -28.35 2.82
C ILE A 158 2.69 -27.84 1.75
N ALA A 159 1.64 -27.11 2.13
CA ALA A 159 0.67 -26.56 1.20
C ALA A 159 1.33 -25.61 0.17
N LEU A 160 2.29 -24.78 0.60
CA LEU A 160 3.08 -23.95 -0.29
C LEU A 160 3.99 -24.78 -1.21
N ALA A 161 4.65 -25.81 -0.67
CA ALA A 161 5.49 -26.70 -1.45
C ALA A 161 4.69 -27.44 -2.55
N GLU A 162 3.49 -27.92 -2.25
CA GLU A 162 2.56 -28.54 -3.20
C GLU A 162 2.10 -27.54 -4.26
N GLY A 163 1.65 -26.35 -3.86
CA GLY A 163 1.21 -25.29 -4.78
C GLY A 163 2.30 -24.84 -5.75
N LEU A 164 3.52 -24.61 -5.28
CA LEU A 164 4.67 -24.25 -6.13
C LEU A 164 5.07 -25.40 -7.06
N SER A 165 5.15 -26.63 -6.54
CA SER A 165 5.49 -27.82 -7.32
C SER A 165 4.48 -28.11 -8.43
N LEU A 166 3.19 -27.91 -8.18
CA LEU A 166 2.12 -28.00 -9.17
C LEU A 166 2.26 -26.90 -10.23
N GLY A 167 2.40 -25.64 -9.80
CA GLY A 167 2.55 -24.52 -10.72
C GLY A 167 3.73 -24.66 -11.68
N GLU A 168 4.90 -25.01 -11.17
CA GLU A 168 6.10 -25.21 -12.00
C GLU A 168 5.92 -26.36 -13.01
N LYS A 169 5.19 -27.43 -12.65
CA LYS A 169 4.83 -28.51 -13.58
C LYS A 169 3.81 -28.09 -14.64
N LEU A 170 2.98 -27.09 -14.34
CA LEU A 170 2.06 -26.45 -15.29
C LEU A 170 2.71 -25.30 -16.08
N GLY A 171 4.01 -25.04 -15.89
CA GLY A 171 4.79 -24.10 -16.68
C GLY A 171 4.84 -22.65 -16.19
N ILE A 172 4.34 -22.33 -14.99
CA ILE A 172 4.53 -20.99 -14.39
C ILE A 172 5.84 -20.92 -13.60
N ASP A 173 6.58 -19.81 -13.75
CA ASP A 173 7.78 -19.54 -12.96
C ASP A 173 7.47 -19.45 -11.46
N ALA A 174 8.30 -20.08 -10.63
CA ALA A 174 8.12 -20.13 -9.17
C ALA A 174 8.14 -18.75 -8.50
N LYS A 175 8.92 -17.79 -9.03
CA LYS A 175 8.94 -16.42 -8.47
C LYS A 175 7.66 -15.68 -8.83
N VAL A 176 7.19 -15.80 -10.08
CA VAL A 176 5.90 -15.24 -10.51
C VAL A 176 4.76 -15.81 -9.67
N LEU A 177 4.69 -17.13 -9.50
CA LEU A 177 3.66 -17.75 -8.67
C LEU A 177 3.78 -17.34 -7.19
N SER A 178 4.98 -17.31 -6.62
CA SER A 178 5.19 -16.84 -5.25
C SER A 178 4.80 -15.37 -5.07
N ASN A 179 5.05 -14.51 -6.06
CA ASN A 179 4.63 -13.12 -6.07
C ASN A 179 3.10 -12.96 -6.15
N ILE A 180 2.41 -13.86 -6.87
CA ILE A 180 0.94 -13.89 -6.88
C ILE A 180 0.42 -14.34 -5.51
N LEU A 181 0.97 -15.43 -4.96
CA LEU A 181 0.58 -15.96 -3.65
C LEU A 181 0.82 -14.95 -2.52
N SER A 182 1.89 -14.15 -2.55
CA SER A 182 2.22 -13.17 -1.49
C SER A 182 1.26 -11.97 -1.41
N VAL A 183 0.35 -11.83 -2.39
CA VAL A 183 -0.68 -10.77 -2.42
C VAL A 183 -2.11 -11.32 -2.56
N SER A 184 -2.28 -12.65 -2.60
CA SER A 184 -3.57 -13.32 -2.83
C SER A 184 -4.06 -14.09 -1.60
N THR A 185 -5.21 -14.75 -1.70
CA THR A 185 -5.82 -15.54 -0.60
C THR A 185 -4.99 -16.74 -0.14
N GLY A 186 -4.05 -17.23 -0.96
CA GLY A 186 -3.08 -18.28 -0.59
C GLY A 186 -1.87 -17.80 0.22
N ARG A 187 -1.85 -16.51 0.63
CA ARG A 187 -0.73 -15.90 1.35
C ARG A 187 -0.51 -16.53 2.73
N SER A 188 0.75 -16.80 3.06
CA SER A 188 1.19 -17.19 4.41
C SER A 188 2.60 -16.68 4.69
N TRP A 189 3.06 -16.76 5.95
CA TRP A 189 4.43 -16.40 6.32
C TRP A 189 5.49 -17.17 5.52
N CYS A 190 5.22 -18.44 5.19
CA CYS A 190 6.07 -19.25 4.34
C CYS A 190 6.21 -18.65 2.94
N VAL A 191 5.17 -18.03 2.38
CA VAL A 191 5.24 -17.36 1.07
C VAL A 191 6.13 -16.12 1.14
N ASP A 192 5.85 -15.25 2.11
CA ASP A 192 6.40 -13.89 2.17
C ASP A 192 7.85 -13.83 2.65
N THR A 193 8.22 -14.73 3.58
CA THR A 193 9.42 -14.57 4.42
C THR A 193 10.32 -15.81 4.45
N TYR A 194 9.81 -16.99 4.05
CA TYR A 194 10.52 -18.26 4.25
C TYR A 194 10.27 -19.27 3.12
N ASN A 195 10.25 -18.78 1.87
CA ASN A 195 9.80 -19.56 0.72
C ASN A 195 10.69 -20.81 0.48
N PRO A 196 10.11 -22.01 0.35
CA PRO A 196 10.88 -23.24 0.29
C PRO A 196 11.54 -23.50 -1.07
N ARG A 197 11.11 -22.85 -2.18
CA ARG A 197 11.70 -23.06 -3.50
C ARG A 197 13.00 -22.24 -3.66
N PRO A 198 14.17 -22.88 -3.88
CA PRO A 198 15.43 -22.18 -4.08
C PRO A 198 15.35 -21.13 -5.19
N GLY A 199 16.00 -19.99 -4.96
CA GLY A 199 16.03 -18.87 -5.90
C GLY A 199 14.82 -17.93 -5.86
N VAL A 200 13.74 -18.24 -5.15
CA VAL A 200 12.58 -17.33 -5.02
C VAL A 200 12.89 -16.16 -4.07
N LEU A 201 13.30 -16.46 -2.84
CA LEU A 201 13.75 -15.47 -1.87
C LEU A 201 15.26 -15.62 -1.62
N GLU A 202 15.89 -14.49 -1.31
CA GLU A 202 17.29 -14.43 -0.86
C GLU A 202 17.36 -14.55 0.67
N ASN A 203 18.51 -14.97 1.20
CA ASN A 203 18.81 -15.06 2.64
C ASN A 203 17.91 -16.00 3.47
N VAL A 204 17.16 -16.89 2.83
CA VAL A 204 16.37 -17.97 3.45
C VAL A 204 17.10 -19.33 3.32
N PRO A 205 16.79 -20.36 4.13
CA PRO A 205 17.50 -21.64 4.07
C PRO A 205 17.49 -22.30 2.69
N SER A 206 16.39 -22.18 1.93
CA SER A 206 16.28 -22.72 0.56
C SER A 206 17.31 -22.13 -0.40
N SER A 207 17.82 -20.90 -0.17
CA SER A 207 18.89 -20.30 -0.98
C SER A 207 20.30 -20.80 -0.60
N ARG A 208 20.44 -21.61 0.46
CA ARG A 208 21.71 -22.17 0.95
C ARG A 208 21.65 -23.69 1.17
N ASN A 209 21.03 -24.39 0.21
CA ASN A 209 20.82 -25.84 0.20
C ASN A 209 20.18 -26.37 1.51
N TYR A 210 19.24 -25.61 2.08
CA TYR A 210 18.49 -25.93 3.30
C TYR A 210 19.40 -26.22 4.52
N ASN A 211 20.60 -25.64 4.54
CA ASN A 211 21.53 -25.72 5.67
C ASN A 211 21.21 -24.61 6.69
N GLY A 212 21.22 -24.95 7.99
CA GLY A 212 20.71 -24.06 9.04
C GLY A 212 19.22 -23.76 8.88
N GLY A 213 18.66 -22.90 9.74
CA GLY A 213 17.21 -22.67 9.78
C GLY A 213 16.51 -23.57 10.80
N PHE A 214 15.24 -23.89 10.58
CA PHE A 214 14.42 -24.69 11.50
C PHE A 214 14.33 -26.14 11.01
N GLN A 215 14.97 -27.06 11.73
CA GLN A 215 15.23 -28.41 11.24
C GLN A 215 13.97 -29.28 11.08
N VAL A 216 13.98 -30.18 10.10
CA VAL A 216 12.96 -31.23 9.89
C VAL A 216 12.68 -32.01 11.19
N SER A 217 13.73 -32.40 11.92
CA SER A 217 13.61 -33.10 13.21
C SER A 217 12.85 -32.28 14.27
N LEU A 218 13.04 -30.95 14.28
CA LEU A 218 12.43 -30.04 15.24
C LEU A 218 10.96 -29.76 14.93
N ILE A 219 10.60 -29.47 13.67
CA ILE A 219 9.17 -29.33 13.29
C ILE A 219 8.43 -30.66 13.51
N ARG A 220 9.06 -31.81 13.25
CA ARG A 220 8.46 -33.12 13.53
C ARG A 220 8.24 -33.33 15.02
N LYS A 221 9.19 -32.91 15.88
CA LYS A 221 9.03 -32.96 17.34
C LYS A 221 7.85 -32.07 17.79
N ASP A 222 7.77 -30.84 17.31
CA ASP A 222 6.70 -29.90 17.68
C ASP A 222 5.32 -30.40 17.19
N LEU A 223 5.23 -30.97 15.98
CA LEU A 223 4.03 -31.64 15.49
C LEU A 223 3.66 -32.89 16.32
N SER A 224 4.64 -33.64 16.81
CA SER A 224 4.41 -34.76 17.74
C SER A 224 3.73 -34.26 19.02
N ILE A 225 4.25 -33.19 19.64
CA ILE A 225 3.68 -32.60 20.86
C ILE A 225 2.27 -32.05 20.58
N ALA A 226 2.06 -31.39 19.43
CA ALA A 226 0.74 -30.89 19.03
C ALA A 226 -0.30 -32.02 18.84
N LEU A 227 0.08 -33.15 18.24
CA LEU A 227 -0.80 -34.32 18.08
C LEU A 227 -1.06 -35.06 19.40
N GLU A 228 -0.09 -35.07 20.32
CA GLU A 228 -0.30 -35.58 21.68
C GLU A 228 -1.32 -34.70 22.43
N ALA A 229 -1.15 -33.37 22.39
CA ALA A 229 -2.10 -32.42 22.97
C ALA A 229 -3.51 -32.55 22.36
N ALA A 230 -3.61 -32.70 21.04
CA ALA A 230 -4.89 -32.86 20.34
C ALA A 230 -5.67 -34.11 20.77
N LYS A 231 -4.99 -35.23 21.04
CA LYS A 231 -5.61 -36.46 21.58
C LYS A 231 -6.16 -36.25 22.99
N LEU A 232 -5.48 -35.44 23.80
CA LEU A 232 -5.87 -35.15 25.18
C LEU A 232 -7.05 -34.16 25.26
N SER A 233 -7.24 -33.34 24.22
CA SER A 233 -8.36 -32.40 24.08
C SER A 233 -9.47 -32.89 23.15
N ASP A 234 -9.47 -34.17 22.76
CA ASP A 234 -10.41 -34.79 21.81
C ASP A 234 -10.64 -33.94 20.53
N THR A 235 -9.55 -33.39 20.00
CA THR A 235 -9.58 -32.42 18.89
C THR A 235 -9.09 -33.07 17.59
N GLU A 236 -9.94 -33.11 16.57
CA GLU A 236 -9.58 -33.66 15.27
C GLU A 236 -8.55 -32.78 14.54
N THR A 237 -7.40 -33.37 14.16
CA THR A 237 -6.28 -32.64 13.55
C THR A 237 -5.74 -33.32 12.28
N LYS A 238 -6.65 -33.85 11.44
CA LYS A 238 -6.37 -34.58 10.17
C LYS A 238 -5.21 -34.02 9.34
N PHE A 239 -5.13 -32.71 9.11
CA PHE A 239 -4.04 -32.11 8.34
C PHE A 239 -2.67 -32.22 9.03
N ALA A 240 -2.61 -32.14 10.36
CA ALA A 240 -1.37 -32.29 11.13
C ALA A 240 -0.90 -33.76 11.15
N GLU A 241 -1.82 -34.72 11.16
CA GLU A 241 -1.54 -36.16 11.05
C GLU A 241 -0.90 -36.51 9.69
N HIS A 242 -1.33 -35.84 8.61
CA HIS A 242 -0.69 -35.95 7.31
C HIS A 242 0.67 -35.22 7.28
N ALA A 243 0.72 -34.00 7.82
CA ALA A 243 1.93 -33.18 7.85
C ALA A 243 3.09 -33.85 8.60
N ILE A 244 2.84 -34.51 9.74
CA ILE A 244 3.90 -35.19 10.49
C ILE A 244 4.51 -36.36 9.71
N ASN A 245 3.75 -37.02 8.82
CA ASN A 245 4.26 -38.14 8.03
C ASN A 245 5.26 -37.67 6.97
N TYR A 246 5.02 -36.53 6.30
CA TYR A 246 6.00 -35.86 5.43
C TYR A 246 7.35 -35.64 6.16
N TYR A 247 7.33 -35.09 7.37
CA TYR A 247 8.56 -34.82 8.12
C TYR A 247 9.20 -36.08 8.72
N ARG A 248 8.41 -37.09 9.11
CA ARG A 248 8.93 -38.42 9.51
C ARG A 248 9.69 -39.09 8.37
N ASP A 249 9.15 -39.07 7.17
CA ASP A 249 9.78 -39.73 6.02
C ASP A 249 11.03 -39.00 5.54
N LEU A 250 11.04 -37.66 5.61
CA LEU A 250 12.25 -36.85 5.42
C LEU A 250 13.35 -37.19 6.45
N GLU A 251 12.99 -37.33 7.73
CA GLU A 251 13.95 -37.69 8.78
C GLU A 251 14.51 -39.11 8.57
N LYS A 252 13.65 -40.10 8.28
CA LYS A 252 14.07 -41.47 7.91
C LYS A 252 15.00 -41.51 6.70
N LYS A 253 14.79 -40.64 5.71
CA LYS A 253 15.65 -40.48 4.52
C LYS A 253 16.96 -39.70 4.81
N GLY A 254 17.28 -39.42 6.08
CA GLY A 254 18.52 -38.76 6.50
C GLY A 254 18.49 -37.23 6.47
N PHE A 255 17.38 -36.60 6.07
CA PHE A 255 17.27 -35.14 5.94
C PHE A 255 16.87 -34.43 7.24
N GLY A 256 16.87 -35.12 8.39
CA GLY A 256 16.46 -34.56 9.69
C GLY A 256 17.17 -33.27 10.10
N LYS A 257 18.44 -33.07 9.67
CA LYS A 257 19.23 -31.86 9.95
C LYS A 257 19.04 -30.71 8.95
N LYS A 258 18.31 -30.93 7.84
CA LYS A 258 17.96 -29.87 6.87
C LYS A 258 16.81 -29.02 7.41
N ASP A 259 16.68 -27.79 6.91
CA ASP A 259 15.52 -26.94 7.16
C ASP A 259 14.22 -27.61 6.69
N PHE A 260 13.12 -27.39 7.42
CA PHE A 260 11.81 -27.96 7.11
C PHE A 260 11.24 -27.59 5.74
N GLY A 261 11.66 -26.46 5.15
CA GLY A 261 11.36 -26.12 3.76
C GLY A 261 11.87 -27.16 2.74
N PHE A 262 12.79 -28.05 3.12
CA PHE A 262 13.26 -29.16 2.28
C PHE A 262 12.12 -30.11 1.84
N VAL A 263 10.95 -30.07 2.50
CA VAL A 263 9.73 -30.76 2.05
C VAL A 263 9.32 -30.39 0.62
N TYR A 264 9.70 -29.21 0.13
CA TYR A 264 9.57 -28.88 -1.29
C TYR A 264 10.32 -29.86 -2.21
N GLN A 265 11.57 -30.25 -1.90
CA GLN A 265 12.30 -31.20 -2.75
C GLN A 265 11.67 -32.60 -2.74
N TYR A 266 11.03 -32.97 -1.62
CA TYR A 266 10.28 -34.21 -1.47
C TYR A 266 9.04 -34.23 -2.37
N VAL A 267 8.18 -33.21 -2.24
CA VAL A 267 6.94 -33.04 -3.01
C VAL A 267 7.20 -32.83 -4.51
N HIS A 268 8.30 -32.14 -4.85
CA HIS A 268 8.72 -31.91 -6.23
C HIS A 268 9.45 -33.11 -6.86
N LYS A 269 9.70 -34.19 -6.08
CA LYS A 269 10.39 -35.43 -6.50
C LYS A 269 11.82 -35.23 -7.04
N ASN A 270 12.52 -34.18 -6.61
CA ASN A 270 13.90 -33.90 -7.05
C ASN A 270 14.99 -34.47 -6.11
N PHE A 271 14.63 -35.20 -5.06
CA PHE A 271 15.59 -35.74 -4.10
C PHE A 271 16.45 -36.90 -4.66
N GLU A 272 15.95 -37.69 -5.61
CA GLU A 272 16.70 -38.78 -6.25
C GLU A 272 17.88 -38.24 -7.09
N LYS A 273 17.64 -37.15 -7.84
CA LYS A 273 18.68 -36.40 -8.58
C LYS A 273 19.76 -35.77 -7.69
N LEU A 274 19.51 -35.64 -6.38
CA LEU A 274 20.44 -35.09 -5.40
C LEU A 274 21.20 -36.16 -4.60
N GLN A 275 20.79 -37.43 -4.69
CA GLN A 275 21.56 -38.57 -4.18
C GLN A 275 22.44 -39.21 -5.28
N GLY A 276 22.04 -39.12 -6.55
CA GLY A 276 22.73 -39.73 -7.69
C GLY A 276 23.96 -39.01 -8.25
N THR A 277 24.62 -38.11 -7.52
CA THR A 277 25.92 -37.50 -7.94
C THR A 277 27.15 -38.17 -7.32
N SER A 278 26.99 -39.34 -6.71
CA SER A 278 28.07 -40.32 -6.55
C SER A 278 27.68 -41.65 -7.19
N GLU A 279 28.41 -41.99 -8.24
CA GLU A 279 28.58 -43.31 -8.86
C GLU A 279 27.45 -43.89 -9.77
N ILE A 280 27.91 -44.19 -10.99
CA ILE A 280 27.42 -45.19 -11.97
C ILE A 280 26.19 -44.80 -12.81
N ALA A 281 26.47 -44.58 -14.10
CA ALA A 281 25.50 -44.66 -15.18
C ALA A 281 25.50 -46.08 -15.78
N GLN A 282 24.33 -46.72 -15.87
CA GLN A 282 23.95 -47.77 -16.82
C GLN A 282 22.55 -48.29 -16.44
N ASP A 283 21.50 -47.87 -17.15
CA ASP A 283 20.77 -48.73 -18.10
C ASP A 283 19.57 -47.96 -18.71
N LEU A 284 19.61 -47.73 -20.02
CA LEU A 284 18.48 -47.21 -20.80
C LEU A 284 18.48 -47.91 -22.15
N SER A 285 17.97 -49.14 -22.17
CA SER A 285 17.57 -49.82 -23.39
C SER A 285 16.32 -50.68 -23.15
N ASN A 286 15.45 -50.75 -24.16
CA ASN A 286 14.30 -51.66 -24.29
C ASN A 286 13.03 -51.37 -23.45
N VAL A 287 12.23 -50.41 -23.91
CA VAL A 287 10.78 -50.67 -24.12
C VAL A 287 10.39 -50.12 -25.49
N ASP A 288 9.82 -50.97 -26.34
CA ASP A 288 9.39 -50.66 -27.70
C ASP A 288 7.99 -50.03 -27.72
N LEU A 289 7.74 -49.09 -28.63
CA LEU A 289 6.48 -48.35 -28.77
C LEU A 289 5.95 -48.43 -30.21
N ASN A 290 5.53 -49.63 -30.61
CA ASN A 290 4.78 -49.86 -31.84
C ASN A 290 3.66 -50.90 -31.65
N SER A 291 2.48 -50.46 -31.19
CA SER A 291 1.22 -51.05 -31.65
C SER A 291 0.09 -50.01 -31.56
N THR A 292 -0.49 -49.71 -32.72
CA THR A 292 -1.59 -48.78 -32.91
C THR A 292 -2.94 -49.41 -32.54
N ASP A 293 -3.88 -48.59 -32.08
CA ASP A 293 -5.21 -48.63 -32.69
C ASP A 293 -5.75 -47.20 -32.90
N GLN A 294 -6.51 -47.02 -33.97
CA GLN A 294 -7.02 -45.73 -34.46
C GLN A 294 -8.55 -45.74 -34.47
N SER A 295 -9.19 -44.65 -34.06
CA SER A 295 -10.40 -44.19 -34.76
C SER A 295 -10.74 -42.72 -34.49
N GLN A 296 -11.23 -42.05 -35.55
CA GLN A 296 -11.88 -40.74 -35.61
C GLN A 296 -10.99 -39.46 -35.57
N GLN A 297 -10.49 -39.14 -36.77
CA GLN A 297 -10.10 -37.81 -37.30
C GLN A 297 -11.35 -36.90 -37.55
N PRO A 298 -11.26 -35.60 -37.97
CA PRO A 298 -10.16 -34.88 -38.68
C PRO A 298 -9.86 -33.45 -38.12
N THR A 299 -9.09 -32.50 -38.72
CA THR A 299 -8.31 -32.38 -39.98
C THR A 299 -7.10 -31.42 -39.81
N GLU A 300 -6.27 -31.29 -40.85
CA GLU A 300 -5.20 -30.29 -41.09
C GLU A 300 -5.77 -28.93 -41.60
N ALA A 301 -5.05 -27.81 -41.86
CA ALA A 301 -3.63 -27.44 -41.93
C ALA A 301 -3.50 -25.91 -41.51
N LEU A 302 -2.39 -25.15 -41.60
CA LEU A 302 -1.32 -25.03 -42.61
C LEU A 302 -0.13 -24.21 -42.04
N ILE A 303 1.10 -24.44 -42.53
CA ILE A 303 2.31 -23.62 -42.26
C ILE A 303 2.56 -22.67 -43.44
N ILE A 304 2.87 -21.39 -43.21
CA ILE A 304 3.46 -20.49 -44.22
C ILE A 304 4.54 -19.59 -43.57
N GLN A 305 5.73 -19.56 -44.18
CA GLN A 305 6.73 -18.50 -43.99
C GLN A 305 6.44 -17.35 -44.97
N VAL A 306 6.57 -16.09 -44.54
CA VAL A 306 7.11 -15.02 -45.41
C VAL A 306 7.96 -14.10 -44.55
N GLN A 307 9.15 -13.79 -45.05
CA GLN A 307 10.03 -12.75 -44.56
C GLN A 307 10.30 -11.82 -45.76
N GLN A 308 10.06 -10.53 -45.62
CA GLN A 308 10.47 -9.52 -46.59
C GLN A 308 11.10 -8.34 -45.85
N GLU A 309 12.28 -7.95 -46.33
CA GLU A 309 13.03 -6.80 -45.86
C GLU A 309 12.41 -5.51 -46.42
N ILE A 310 12.46 -4.43 -45.65
CA ILE A 310 12.17 -3.07 -46.15
C ILE A 310 13.47 -2.25 -45.99
N ASP A 311 13.78 -1.48 -47.03
CA ASP A 311 15.05 -0.77 -47.20
C ASP A 311 15.27 0.30 -46.11
N SER A 312 16.55 0.55 -45.80
CA SER A 312 17.01 1.10 -44.53
C SER A 312 17.45 2.57 -44.57
N LYS A 313 16.96 3.35 -45.54
CA LYS A 313 17.55 4.67 -45.88
C LYS A 313 16.70 5.94 -45.69
N ASP A 314 15.43 5.85 -45.28
CA ASP A 314 14.55 7.03 -45.06
C ASP A 314 14.28 7.32 -43.57
N LEU A 315 15.24 7.05 -42.69
CA LEU A 315 15.08 7.22 -41.23
C LEU A 315 16.19 8.08 -40.59
N GLU A 316 16.17 9.38 -40.87
CA GLU A 316 16.93 10.37 -40.08
C GLU A 316 15.99 11.39 -39.39
N ASP A 317 16.29 11.63 -38.11
CA ASP A 317 15.81 12.67 -37.18
C ASP A 317 14.30 12.89 -36.88
N ASN A 318 13.78 12.08 -35.95
CA ASN A 318 13.17 12.63 -34.70
C ASN A 318 13.15 11.56 -33.57
N PRO A 319 13.86 11.74 -32.45
CA PRO A 319 13.99 10.71 -31.41
C PRO A 319 12.80 10.57 -30.43
N PHE A 320 11.71 11.33 -30.59
CA PHE A 320 10.58 11.35 -29.63
C PHE A 320 9.21 10.92 -30.20
N ILE A 321 9.13 10.48 -31.46
CA ILE A 321 7.88 10.06 -32.11
C ILE A 321 7.87 8.54 -32.32
N TYR A 322 7.01 7.82 -31.59
CA TYR A 322 6.93 6.35 -31.61
C TYR A 322 5.86 5.75 -32.54
N SER A 323 5.17 6.56 -33.34
CA SER A 323 4.31 6.10 -34.44
C SER A 323 4.25 7.14 -35.56
N LYS A 324 4.40 6.70 -36.81
CA LYS A 324 4.17 7.49 -38.04
C LYS A 324 3.14 6.83 -38.97
N GLU A 325 2.50 5.73 -38.57
CA GLU A 325 1.49 5.07 -39.39
C GLU A 325 0.10 5.68 -39.15
N GLN A 326 -0.63 5.97 -40.23
CA GLN A 326 -2.07 6.20 -40.18
C GLN A 326 -2.77 4.88 -39.83
N SER A 327 -2.91 4.60 -38.54
CA SER A 327 -3.55 3.36 -38.08
C SER A 327 -5.07 3.43 -38.22
N VAL A 328 -5.65 2.42 -38.84
CA VAL A 328 -7.10 2.31 -39.05
C VAL A 328 -7.78 1.80 -37.77
N GLN A 329 -8.91 2.42 -37.40
CA GLN A 329 -9.76 2.17 -36.23
C GLN A 329 -9.27 2.73 -34.87
N ILE A 330 -10.26 3.01 -34.01
CA ILE A 330 -10.09 3.63 -32.68
C ILE A 330 -9.36 2.64 -31.77
N TYR A 331 -8.07 2.87 -31.55
CA TYR A 331 -7.29 2.11 -30.58
C TYR A 331 -7.88 2.28 -29.16
N SER A 332 -8.00 1.17 -28.42
CA SER A 332 -7.97 1.22 -26.97
C SER A 332 -6.53 0.99 -26.49
N PHE A 333 -6.28 1.08 -25.17
CA PHE A 333 -4.99 0.69 -24.58
C PHE A 333 -4.67 -0.81 -24.73
N VAL A 334 -5.59 -1.60 -25.27
CA VAL A 334 -5.40 -2.99 -25.66
C VAL A 334 -4.55 -3.07 -26.93
N ASP A 335 -3.27 -3.32 -26.68
CA ASP A 335 -2.35 -4.07 -27.52
C ASP A 335 -3.01 -5.06 -28.51
N ASN A 336 -2.82 -4.81 -29.82
CA ASN A 336 -3.28 -5.65 -30.94
C ASN A 336 -2.69 -7.09 -30.96
N ARG A 337 -1.81 -7.46 -30.02
CA ARG A 337 -1.18 -8.80 -29.95
C ARG A 337 -2.02 -9.89 -29.28
N GLN A 338 -3.29 -9.65 -28.89
CA GLN A 338 -4.13 -10.65 -28.20
C GLN A 338 -5.30 -11.20 -29.04
N LYS A 339 -5.55 -12.51 -28.89
CA LYS A 339 -6.75 -13.19 -29.43
C LYS A 339 -7.98 -12.86 -28.58
N PHE A 340 -9.12 -12.74 -29.25
CA PHE A 340 -10.45 -12.49 -28.68
C PHE A 340 -10.84 -13.48 -27.56
N ASP A 341 -11.21 -12.95 -26.39
CA ASP A 341 -11.76 -13.71 -25.26
C ASP A 341 -13.30 -13.59 -25.22
N LYS A 342 -14.00 -14.72 -25.28
CA LYS A 342 -15.47 -14.78 -25.21
C LYS A 342 -16.04 -14.36 -23.87
N LEU A 343 -15.27 -14.44 -22.78
CA LEU A 343 -15.66 -14.01 -21.44
C LEU A 343 -15.42 -12.51 -21.20
N CYS A 344 -14.64 -11.87 -22.09
CA CYS A 344 -14.27 -10.47 -21.99
C CYS A 344 -14.34 -9.81 -23.38
N PRO A 345 -15.55 -9.60 -23.93
CA PRO A 345 -15.73 -9.08 -25.28
C PRO A 345 -15.11 -7.67 -25.44
N PRO A 346 -14.74 -7.28 -26.67
CA PRO A 346 -14.20 -5.95 -26.97
C PRO A 346 -15.18 -4.85 -26.52
N PRO A 347 -14.68 -3.64 -26.19
CA PRO A 347 -15.41 -2.69 -25.36
C PRO A 347 -16.76 -2.30 -25.98
N LYS A 348 -17.80 -2.32 -25.14
CA LYS A 348 -18.91 -1.39 -25.32
C LYS A 348 -18.34 0.00 -25.06
N TYR A 349 -18.36 0.89 -26.03
CA TYR A 349 -17.99 2.29 -25.81
C TYR A 349 -18.98 2.99 -24.86
N PHE A 350 -18.62 4.14 -24.31
CA PHE A 350 -19.63 5.07 -23.82
C PHE A 350 -20.49 5.51 -25.01
N THR A 351 -21.81 5.53 -24.83
CA THR A 351 -22.71 6.17 -25.81
C THR A 351 -22.59 7.69 -25.70
N ASP A 352 -22.92 8.42 -26.77
CA ASP A 352 -22.96 9.89 -26.73
C ASP A 352 -23.91 10.39 -25.63
N GLU A 353 -25.03 9.69 -25.39
CA GLU A 353 -25.93 9.95 -24.25
C GLU A 353 -25.20 9.89 -22.90
N ILE A 354 -24.32 8.92 -22.69
CA ILE A 354 -23.54 8.78 -21.45
C ILE A 354 -22.42 9.82 -21.36
N LEU A 355 -21.77 10.17 -22.48
CA LEU A 355 -20.70 11.17 -22.53
C LEU A 355 -21.22 12.60 -22.33
N LEU A 356 -22.36 12.92 -22.94
CA LEU A 356 -22.99 14.24 -22.92
C LEU A 356 -23.93 14.42 -21.72
N LYS A 357 -24.12 13.40 -20.88
CA LYS A 357 -24.92 13.51 -19.66
C LYS A 357 -24.32 14.57 -18.75
N GLN A 358 -25.02 15.70 -18.65
CA GLN A 358 -24.60 16.83 -17.84
C GLN A 358 -24.36 16.43 -16.39
N LEU A 359 -23.24 16.93 -15.86
CA LEU A 359 -22.90 16.78 -14.44
C LEU A 359 -23.69 17.81 -13.62
N PRO A 360 -23.99 17.53 -12.34
CA PRO A 360 -24.61 18.50 -11.45
C PRO A 360 -23.87 19.84 -11.40
N THR A 361 -24.64 20.93 -11.33
CA THR A 361 -24.14 22.31 -11.17
C THR A 361 -24.58 22.92 -9.85
N ARG A 362 -25.80 22.62 -9.38
CA ARG A 362 -26.37 23.14 -8.14
C ARG A 362 -25.75 22.46 -6.92
N LYS A 363 -25.51 23.26 -5.88
CA LYS A 363 -24.91 22.82 -4.60
C LYS A 363 -25.54 21.53 -4.04
N GLU A 364 -26.86 21.49 -3.94
CA GLU A 364 -27.63 20.36 -3.38
C GLU A 364 -27.43 19.05 -4.16
N GLU A 365 -27.30 19.14 -5.48
CA GLU A 365 -27.07 17.98 -6.35
C GLU A 365 -25.61 17.53 -6.35
N VAL A 366 -24.67 18.48 -6.33
CA VAL A 366 -23.22 18.23 -6.26
C VAL A 366 -22.83 17.58 -4.92
N LEU A 367 -23.39 18.09 -3.82
CA LEU A 367 -23.12 17.62 -2.46
C LEU A 367 -24.10 16.53 -2.01
N LYS A 368 -24.86 15.91 -2.92
CA LYS A 368 -25.83 14.87 -2.61
C LYS A 368 -25.21 13.74 -1.77
N GLY A 369 -25.86 13.40 -0.66
CA GLY A 369 -25.36 12.42 0.30
C GLY A 369 -24.37 13.00 1.33
N MET A 370 -24.19 14.31 1.37
CA MET A 370 -23.44 15.04 2.39
C MET A 370 -24.31 16.17 2.97
N GLU A 371 -24.04 16.55 4.21
CA GLU A 371 -24.69 17.66 4.91
C GLU A 371 -23.63 18.62 5.49
N GLU A 372 -23.96 19.90 5.63
CA GLU A 372 -23.11 20.87 6.35
C GLU A 372 -23.20 20.64 7.86
N THR A 373 -22.04 20.62 8.54
CA THR A 373 -22.03 20.55 10.02
C THR A 373 -22.22 21.95 10.63
N PRO A 374 -22.77 22.07 11.86
CA PRO A 374 -22.87 23.36 12.56
C PRO A 374 -21.53 24.10 12.72
N GLN A 375 -20.41 23.36 12.75
CA GLN A 375 -19.05 23.90 12.87
C GLN A 375 -18.37 24.09 11.49
N GLY A 376 -19.13 24.01 10.40
CA GLY A 376 -18.61 24.05 9.03
C GLY A 376 -18.06 22.72 8.53
N GLY A 377 -17.70 22.70 7.25
CA GLY A 377 -17.32 21.48 6.54
C GLY A 377 -18.51 20.53 6.36
N LEU A 378 -18.22 19.35 5.79
CA LEU A 378 -19.25 18.38 5.42
C LEU A 378 -19.19 17.11 6.26
N ILE A 379 -20.34 16.51 6.53
CA ILE A 379 -20.51 15.14 7.03
C ILE A 379 -21.16 14.28 5.93
N CYS A 380 -20.68 13.05 5.74
CA CYS A 380 -21.25 12.11 4.79
C CYS A 380 -22.41 11.34 5.43
N VAL A 381 -23.60 11.41 4.82
CA VAL A 381 -24.83 10.78 5.31
C VAL A 381 -25.34 9.64 4.41
N ASP A 382 -24.73 9.45 3.23
CA ASP A 382 -25.01 8.32 2.32
C ASP A 382 -24.59 6.98 2.94
N GLN A 383 -25.56 6.24 3.46
CA GLN A 383 -25.36 4.93 4.08
C GLN A 383 -24.87 3.87 3.07
N GLU A 384 -25.27 3.96 1.79
CA GLU A 384 -24.87 2.98 0.78
C GLU A 384 -23.39 3.15 0.42
N ALA A 385 -22.94 4.41 0.23
CA ALA A 385 -21.54 4.74 0.03
C ALA A 385 -20.69 4.33 1.26
N MET A 386 -21.17 4.58 2.48
CA MET A 386 -20.47 4.18 3.70
C MET A 386 -20.34 2.66 3.85
N GLU A 387 -21.38 1.88 3.60
CA GLU A 387 -21.32 0.40 3.63
C GLU A 387 -20.42 -0.16 2.51
N LYS A 388 -20.46 0.40 1.29
CA LYS A 388 -19.50 0.05 0.21
C LYS A 388 -18.05 0.25 0.64
N GLN A 389 -17.75 1.27 1.44
CA GLN A 389 -16.41 1.61 1.93
C GLN A 389 -16.01 0.91 3.25
N LYS A 390 -16.94 0.20 3.90
CA LYS A 390 -16.71 -0.48 5.19
C LYS A 390 -15.58 -1.50 5.10
N GLY A 391 -14.73 -1.52 6.13
CA GLY A 391 -13.52 -2.34 6.20
C GLY A 391 -12.35 -1.86 5.32
N VAL A 392 -12.61 -1.18 4.20
CA VAL A 392 -11.59 -0.84 3.20
C VAL A 392 -10.46 -0.01 3.81
N PHE A 393 -10.77 1.07 4.54
CA PHE A 393 -9.74 1.91 5.18
C PHE A 393 -8.92 1.18 6.25
N ILE A 394 -9.50 0.19 6.94
CA ILE A 394 -8.79 -0.67 7.89
C ILE A 394 -7.77 -1.54 7.14
N ASP A 395 -8.14 -2.10 6.00
CA ASP A 395 -7.24 -2.90 5.18
C ASP A 395 -6.15 -2.05 4.51
N VAL A 396 -6.45 -0.80 4.15
CA VAL A 396 -5.45 0.18 3.70
C VAL A 396 -4.49 0.56 4.83
N LEU A 397 -4.96 0.72 6.07
CA LEU A 397 -4.06 0.94 7.23
C LEU A 397 -3.12 -0.24 7.45
N LYS A 398 -3.63 -1.49 7.42
CA LYS A 398 -2.79 -2.71 7.49
C LYS A 398 -1.75 -2.72 6.36
N GLN A 399 -2.15 -2.40 5.13
CA GLN A 399 -1.24 -2.34 3.98
C GLN A 399 -0.23 -1.20 4.09
N LEU A 400 -0.61 -0.02 4.62
CA LEU A 400 0.33 1.07 4.91
C LEU A 400 1.37 0.68 5.95
N THR A 401 1.01 -0.06 7.00
CA THR A 401 2.00 -0.57 7.97
C THR A 401 3.05 -1.46 7.29
N ILE A 402 2.63 -2.27 6.31
CA ILE A 402 3.52 -3.13 5.51
C ILE A 402 4.35 -2.28 4.50
N ASN A 403 3.76 -1.23 3.94
CA ASN A 403 4.36 -0.40 2.88
C ASN A 403 5.27 0.71 3.39
N LEU A 404 5.05 1.22 4.61
CA LEU A 404 5.95 2.15 5.32
C LEU A 404 7.34 1.53 5.53
N LEU A 405 7.39 0.23 5.86
CA LEU A 405 8.64 -0.55 5.93
C LEU A 405 9.38 -0.66 4.58
N LYS A 406 8.72 -0.30 3.47
CA LYS A 406 9.25 -0.29 2.10
C LYS A 406 9.36 1.14 1.52
N GLY A 407 9.08 2.18 2.30
CA GLY A 407 9.08 3.59 1.85
C GLY A 407 7.95 3.96 0.87
N LEU A 408 6.89 3.17 0.76
CA LEU A 408 5.79 3.39 -0.18
C LEU A 408 4.59 4.10 0.48
N THR A 409 4.01 5.07 -0.23
CA THR A 409 2.85 5.88 0.20
C THR A 409 1.51 5.26 -0.22
N ILE A 410 0.39 5.82 0.24
CA ILE A 410 -0.97 5.30 -0.02
C ILE A 410 -1.32 5.21 -1.52
N THR A 411 -0.70 6.04 -2.37
CA THR A 411 -0.93 6.03 -3.83
C THR A 411 -0.48 4.72 -4.50
N HIS A 412 0.30 3.88 -3.79
CA HIS A 412 0.77 2.57 -4.24
C HIS A 412 -0.12 1.41 -3.79
N ILE A 413 -1.20 1.66 -3.03
CA ILE A 413 -2.14 0.62 -2.58
C ILE A 413 -3.26 0.45 -3.61
N SER A 414 -3.39 -0.76 -4.15
CA SER A 414 -4.51 -1.10 -5.04
C SER A 414 -5.79 -1.27 -4.21
N LEU A 415 -6.79 -0.46 -4.52
CA LEU A 415 -8.06 -0.39 -3.79
C LEU A 415 -9.15 -1.18 -4.55
N PRO A 416 -10.17 -1.72 -3.86
CA PRO A 416 -11.24 -2.48 -4.49
C PRO A 416 -12.17 -1.56 -5.30
N VAL A 417 -12.61 -2.01 -6.49
CA VAL A 417 -13.40 -1.20 -7.45
C VAL A 417 -14.69 -0.63 -6.83
N LYS A 418 -15.31 -1.31 -5.86
CA LYS A 418 -16.56 -0.88 -5.21
C LYS A 418 -16.52 0.48 -4.50
N ILE A 419 -15.34 1.08 -4.27
CA ILE A 419 -15.20 2.42 -3.68
C ILE A 419 -14.89 3.52 -4.72
N PHE A 420 -14.81 3.16 -6.00
CA PHE A 420 -14.47 4.10 -7.06
C PHE A 420 -15.70 4.73 -7.70
N GLU A 421 -15.55 5.97 -8.16
CA GLU A 421 -16.45 6.54 -9.17
C GLU A 421 -16.01 6.09 -10.57
N PRO A 422 -16.91 5.97 -11.58
CA PRO A 422 -16.58 5.64 -12.96
C PRO A 422 -15.95 6.85 -13.68
N ARG A 423 -14.92 7.44 -13.09
CA ARG A 423 -14.17 8.60 -13.59
C ARG A 423 -12.68 8.45 -13.27
N SER A 424 -11.83 8.87 -14.20
CA SER A 424 -10.41 9.09 -13.97
C SER A 424 -10.17 10.37 -13.15
N THR A 425 -9.06 10.43 -12.42
CA THR A 425 -8.59 11.68 -11.80
C THR A 425 -8.42 12.80 -12.83
N LEU A 426 -8.10 12.50 -14.11
CA LEU A 426 -8.06 13.53 -15.15
C LEU A 426 -9.41 14.27 -15.28
N GLN A 427 -10.53 13.56 -15.20
CA GLN A 427 -11.86 14.17 -15.25
C GLN A 427 -12.18 14.98 -13.98
N ARG A 428 -11.58 14.65 -12.83
CA ARG A 428 -11.71 15.42 -11.58
C ARG A 428 -10.80 16.64 -11.54
N ILE A 429 -9.69 16.65 -12.27
CA ILE A 429 -8.90 17.88 -12.52
C ILE A 429 -9.79 18.91 -13.23
N VAL A 430 -10.51 18.51 -14.28
CA VAL A 430 -11.36 19.43 -15.06
C VAL A 430 -12.48 20.06 -14.22
N ASP A 431 -13.01 19.34 -13.22
CA ASP A 431 -14.05 19.87 -12.32
C ASP A 431 -13.59 21.15 -11.58
N LEU A 432 -12.29 21.31 -11.31
CA LEU A 432 -11.70 22.49 -10.66
C LEU A 432 -11.85 23.78 -11.49
N TYR A 433 -12.17 23.67 -12.78
CA TYR A 433 -12.17 24.79 -13.73
C TYR A 433 -13.56 25.10 -14.28
N SER A 434 -14.61 24.53 -13.70
CA SER A 434 -16.00 24.79 -14.13
C SER A 434 -16.44 26.25 -13.93
N TYR A 435 -15.71 27.05 -13.15
CA TYR A 435 -15.93 28.50 -13.01
C TYR A 435 -15.03 29.38 -13.91
N SER A 436 -14.09 28.78 -14.63
CA SER A 436 -13.16 29.52 -15.50
C SER A 436 -13.85 30.26 -16.65
N PRO A 437 -14.88 29.70 -17.33
CA PRO A 437 -15.69 30.44 -18.30
C PRO A 437 -16.34 31.73 -17.75
N LEU A 438 -16.62 31.78 -16.44
CA LEU A 438 -17.25 32.93 -15.79
C LEU A 438 -16.20 33.96 -15.33
N TYR A 439 -15.18 33.52 -14.58
CA TYR A 439 -14.25 34.44 -13.92
C TYR A 439 -12.96 34.70 -14.69
N LEU A 440 -12.42 33.75 -15.46
CA LEU A 440 -11.23 34.02 -16.30
C LEU A 440 -11.58 34.87 -17.52
N THR A 441 -12.80 34.75 -18.04
CA THR A 441 -13.34 35.66 -19.07
C THR A 441 -13.43 37.09 -18.55
N LYS A 442 -14.02 37.31 -17.35
CA LYS A 442 -14.02 38.63 -16.68
C LYS A 442 -12.60 39.14 -16.41
N ALA A 443 -11.71 38.25 -15.96
CA ALA A 443 -10.31 38.58 -15.68
C ALA A 443 -9.57 39.05 -16.95
N ALA A 444 -9.75 38.39 -18.09
CA ALA A 444 -9.15 38.80 -19.36
C ALA A 444 -9.73 40.14 -19.89
N GLN A 445 -10.99 40.44 -19.58
CA GLN A 445 -11.65 41.67 -20.03
C GLN A 445 -11.30 42.92 -19.20
N THR A 446 -10.92 42.77 -17.93
CA THR A 446 -10.53 43.92 -17.09
C THR A 446 -9.11 44.41 -17.38
N THR A 447 -8.92 45.72 -17.39
CA THR A 447 -7.61 46.39 -17.45
C THR A 447 -7.01 46.67 -16.06
N ASP A 448 -7.81 46.55 -15.00
CA ASP A 448 -7.33 46.63 -13.62
C ASP A 448 -6.69 45.30 -13.21
N GLN A 449 -5.37 45.32 -13.01
CA GLN A 449 -4.56 44.16 -12.67
C GLN A 449 -4.83 43.63 -11.26
N LEU A 450 -5.23 44.47 -10.31
CA LEU A 450 -5.59 44.05 -8.95
C LEU A 450 -6.97 43.40 -8.96
N GLU A 451 -7.94 43.97 -9.68
CA GLU A 451 -9.24 43.32 -9.90
C GLU A 451 -9.07 41.99 -10.66
N ARG A 452 -8.17 41.93 -11.65
CA ARG A 452 -7.82 40.67 -12.32
C ARG A 452 -7.29 39.62 -11.33
N PHE A 453 -6.44 40.04 -10.40
CA PHE A 453 -5.91 39.17 -9.34
C PHE A 453 -7.02 38.67 -8.40
N LYS A 454 -7.97 39.54 -8.01
CA LYS A 454 -9.17 39.17 -7.25
C LYS A 454 -10.02 38.13 -7.98
N LEU A 455 -10.27 38.32 -9.28
CA LEU A 455 -11.05 37.37 -10.10
C LEU A 455 -10.36 36.00 -10.25
N VAL A 456 -9.02 35.95 -10.31
CA VAL A 456 -8.27 34.68 -10.30
C VAL A 456 -8.36 33.96 -8.95
N ILE A 457 -8.34 34.70 -7.82
CA ILE A 457 -8.61 34.12 -6.49
C ILE A 457 -10.00 33.48 -6.47
N VAL A 458 -11.02 34.20 -6.93
CA VAL A 458 -12.41 33.73 -6.95
C VAL A 458 -12.57 32.46 -7.79
N ASN A 459 -12.01 32.44 -9.01
CA ASN A 459 -12.00 31.27 -9.89
C ASN A 459 -11.47 30.00 -9.21
N ALA A 460 -10.38 30.13 -8.44
CA ALA A 460 -9.71 29.00 -7.82
C ALA A 460 -10.44 28.45 -6.57
N VAL A 461 -11.14 29.31 -5.83
CA VAL A 461 -11.86 28.94 -4.60
C VAL A 461 -13.29 28.47 -4.88
N ALA A 462 -14.00 29.10 -5.81
CA ALA A 462 -15.41 28.79 -6.13
C ALA A 462 -15.62 27.31 -6.53
N SER A 463 -14.67 26.69 -7.23
CA SER A 463 -14.77 25.30 -7.69
C SER A 463 -14.58 24.23 -6.61
N MET A 464 -14.19 24.58 -5.37
CA MET A 464 -13.81 23.60 -4.35
C MET A 464 -14.90 22.56 -4.05
N TYR A 465 -16.15 22.99 -3.88
CA TYR A 465 -17.25 22.08 -3.54
C TYR A 465 -17.53 21.04 -4.64
N LEU A 466 -17.24 21.36 -5.91
CA LEU A 466 -17.36 20.43 -7.04
C LEU A 466 -16.41 19.22 -6.92
N CYS A 467 -15.31 19.38 -6.19
CA CYS A 467 -14.30 18.34 -5.97
C CYS A 467 -14.56 17.47 -4.73
N CYS A 468 -15.61 17.77 -3.94
CA CYS A 468 -16.06 16.87 -2.89
C CYS A 468 -16.70 15.61 -3.50
N SER A 469 -16.35 14.44 -2.99
CA SER A 469 -16.97 13.15 -3.32
C SER A 469 -16.63 12.14 -2.22
N GLN A 470 -17.54 11.21 -1.98
CA GLN A 470 -17.26 10.06 -1.10
C GLN A 470 -16.48 8.98 -1.83
N ASN A 471 -16.63 8.89 -3.15
CA ASN A 471 -16.02 7.86 -3.98
C ASN A 471 -14.70 8.34 -4.57
N LYS A 472 -13.76 7.41 -4.75
CA LYS A 472 -12.41 7.72 -5.22
C LYS A 472 -12.35 7.68 -6.76
N PRO A 473 -11.76 8.67 -7.46
CA PRO A 473 -11.48 8.52 -8.88
C PRO A 473 -10.41 7.46 -9.14
N PHE A 474 -10.41 6.90 -10.35
CA PHE A 474 -9.33 6.02 -10.79
C PHE A 474 -8.03 6.80 -10.94
N ASN A 475 -6.93 6.23 -10.44
CA ASN A 475 -5.61 6.76 -10.76
C ASN A 475 -5.42 6.65 -12.28
N PRO A 476 -5.00 7.71 -12.99
CA PRO A 476 -4.79 7.64 -14.42
C PRO A 476 -3.64 6.66 -14.75
N ILE A 477 -3.70 6.03 -15.92
CA ILE A 477 -2.56 5.24 -16.43
C ILE A 477 -1.55 6.15 -17.14
N LEU A 478 -0.30 5.70 -17.24
CA LEU A 478 0.77 6.52 -17.83
C LEU A 478 0.52 6.74 -19.32
N GLY A 479 0.46 8.01 -19.74
CA GLY A 479 0.08 8.43 -21.09
C GLY A 479 -1.43 8.56 -21.30
N GLU A 480 -2.26 8.39 -20.26
CA GLU A 480 -3.69 8.68 -20.33
C GLU A 480 -3.94 10.16 -20.60
N THR A 481 -4.85 10.47 -21.52
CA THR A 481 -5.21 11.83 -21.92
C THR A 481 -6.68 12.15 -21.62
N LEU A 482 -6.99 13.44 -21.67
CA LEU A 482 -8.36 13.94 -21.66
C LEU A 482 -8.45 15.16 -22.57
N GLN A 483 -9.53 15.25 -23.34
CA GLN A 483 -9.90 16.43 -24.14
C GLN A 483 -11.37 16.81 -23.85
N ALA A 484 -11.63 18.06 -23.48
CA ALA A 484 -12.97 18.56 -23.20
C ALA A 484 -13.10 20.06 -23.53
N LYS A 485 -14.33 20.55 -23.65
CA LYS A 485 -14.68 21.95 -23.87
C LYS A 485 -15.73 22.43 -22.86
N PHE A 486 -15.74 23.72 -22.59
CA PHE A 486 -16.80 24.41 -21.85
C PHE A 486 -17.78 25.08 -22.83
N SER A 487 -18.93 25.54 -22.33
CA SER A 487 -20.01 26.09 -23.18
C SER A 487 -19.70 27.44 -23.82
N ASP A 488 -18.69 28.15 -23.32
CA ASP A 488 -18.15 29.39 -23.90
C ASP A 488 -17.15 29.13 -25.06
N GLY A 489 -16.77 27.87 -25.28
CA GLY A 489 -15.73 27.47 -26.24
C GLY A 489 -14.32 27.40 -25.64
N THR A 490 -14.14 27.63 -24.34
CA THR A 490 -12.86 27.36 -23.66
C THR A 490 -12.57 25.86 -23.70
N GLU A 491 -11.37 25.48 -24.11
CA GLU A 491 -10.94 24.07 -24.26
C GLU A 491 -9.95 23.68 -23.18
N ILE A 492 -9.95 22.40 -22.79
CA ILE A 492 -9.03 21.84 -21.81
C ILE A 492 -8.48 20.48 -22.25
N TYR A 493 -7.17 20.36 -22.11
CA TYR A 493 -6.37 19.18 -22.41
C TYR A 493 -5.63 18.73 -21.15
N CYS A 494 -5.62 17.43 -20.87
CA CYS A 494 -4.82 16.85 -19.78
C CYS A 494 -4.04 15.63 -20.26
N GLU A 495 -2.88 15.37 -19.65
CA GLU A 495 -2.09 14.14 -19.82
C GLU A 495 -1.49 13.67 -18.50
N HIS A 496 -1.54 12.36 -18.21
CA HIS A 496 -0.83 11.76 -17.09
C HIS A 496 0.59 11.34 -17.46
N THR A 497 1.56 12.23 -17.26
CA THR A 497 2.94 12.11 -17.78
C THR A 497 3.89 11.35 -16.85
N SER A 498 3.55 11.12 -15.58
CA SER A 498 4.32 10.26 -14.68
C SER A 498 3.41 9.50 -13.72
N HIS A 499 3.74 8.24 -13.44
CA HIS A 499 2.97 7.39 -12.52
C HIS A 499 3.65 7.20 -11.15
N HIS A 500 4.98 7.37 -11.07
CA HIS A 500 5.74 7.30 -9.81
C HIS A 500 6.82 8.40 -9.77
N PRO A 501 6.56 9.56 -9.15
CA PRO A 501 5.29 9.96 -8.51
C PRO A 501 4.16 10.19 -9.53
N PRO A 502 2.89 10.11 -9.12
CA PRO A 502 1.75 10.34 -10.01
C PRO A 502 1.59 11.83 -10.33
N ILE A 503 1.88 12.23 -11.57
CA ILE A 503 1.80 13.60 -12.08
C ILE A 503 0.90 13.66 -13.30
N SER A 504 -0.10 14.54 -13.28
CA SER A 504 -0.86 14.93 -14.47
C SER A 504 -0.59 16.40 -14.82
N ASN A 505 -0.40 16.69 -16.11
CA ASN A 505 -0.32 18.04 -16.65
C ASN A 505 -1.66 18.43 -17.27
N PHE A 506 -1.93 19.73 -17.33
CA PHE A 506 -3.09 20.28 -18.02
C PHE A 506 -2.76 21.60 -18.73
N MET A 507 -3.53 21.90 -19.77
CA MET A 507 -3.56 23.15 -20.51
C MET A 507 -5.02 23.55 -20.74
N ILE A 508 -5.33 24.83 -20.57
CA ILE A 508 -6.63 25.44 -20.84
C ILE A 508 -6.40 26.60 -21.79
N GLU A 509 -7.18 26.63 -22.86
CA GLU A 509 -7.12 27.65 -23.90
C GLU A 509 -8.50 28.33 -24.01
N PRO A 510 -8.58 29.67 -23.93
CA PRO A 510 -9.83 30.38 -24.16
C PRO A 510 -10.34 30.18 -25.59
N ALA A 511 -11.63 30.40 -25.81
CA ALA A 511 -12.26 30.28 -27.13
C ALA A 511 -11.60 31.14 -28.22
N ASP A 512 -11.01 32.29 -27.85
CA ASP A 512 -10.31 33.19 -28.77
C ASP A 512 -8.82 32.85 -28.98
N LYS A 513 -8.32 31.82 -28.28
CA LYS A 513 -6.91 31.37 -28.26
C LYS A 513 -5.87 32.44 -27.91
N LYS A 514 -6.29 33.56 -27.30
CA LYS A 514 -5.44 34.76 -27.14
C LYS A 514 -5.57 35.47 -25.79
N SER A 515 -6.77 35.57 -25.22
CA SER A 515 -7.07 36.31 -23.98
C SER A 515 -6.17 35.93 -22.80
N TYR A 516 -5.88 34.63 -22.66
CA TYR A 516 -4.94 34.10 -21.68
C TYR A 516 -4.39 32.73 -22.11
N GLN A 517 -3.30 32.31 -21.47
CA GLN A 517 -2.80 30.94 -21.45
C GLN A 517 -2.89 30.43 -20.02
N PHE A 518 -3.46 29.24 -19.80
CA PHE A 518 -3.55 28.65 -18.46
C PHE A 518 -3.04 27.21 -18.44
N TRP A 519 -1.93 26.96 -17.75
CA TRP A 519 -1.29 25.64 -17.67
C TRP A 519 -0.82 25.28 -16.26
N GLY A 520 -0.60 24.00 -16.03
CA GLY A 520 -0.03 23.54 -14.77
C GLY A 520 0.12 22.03 -14.69
N PHE A 521 0.48 21.56 -13.50
CA PHE A 521 0.55 20.13 -13.19
C PHE A 521 0.16 19.86 -11.75
N TYR A 522 -0.24 18.62 -11.50
CA TYR A 522 -0.56 18.09 -10.18
C TYR A 522 0.20 16.80 -9.89
N GLU A 523 1.19 16.86 -8.99
CA GLU A 523 1.69 15.69 -8.26
C GLU A 523 0.66 15.34 -7.18
N PHE A 524 0.01 14.18 -7.31
CA PHE A 524 -1.00 13.73 -6.36
C PHE A 524 -0.36 13.13 -5.11
N VAL A 525 -0.65 13.73 -3.96
CA VAL A 525 -0.11 13.30 -2.66
C VAL A 525 -1.22 12.81 -1.73
N GLY A 526 -0.90 11.80 -0.93
CA GLY A 526 -1.86 11.22 0.00
C GLY A 526 -1.16 10.61 1.21
N ASN A 527 -1.64 10.95 2.40
CA ASN A 527 -1.13 10.48 3.69
C ASN A 527 -2.32 10.10 4.58
N MET A 528 -2.32 8.90 5.16
CA MET A 528 -3.35 8.48 6.10
C MET A 528 -2.78 8.39 7.52
N SER A 529 -3.51 8.96 8.48
CA SER A 529 -3.30 8.80 9.91
C SER A 529 -4.31 7.79 10.48
N GLY A 530 -4.24 7.51 11.78
CA GLY A 530 -5.05 6.46 12.43
C GLY A 530 -6.58 6.58 12.25
N ASN A 531 -7.12 7.77 11.98
CA ASN A 531 -8.56 7.97 11.70
C ASN A 531 -8.86 9.08 10.68
N SER A 532 -7.91 9.42 9.80
CA SER A 532 -8.17 10.37 8.71
C SER A 532 -7.25 10.16 7.50
N LEU A 533 -7.76 10.39 6.30
CA LEU A 533 -6.99 10.47 5.07
C LEU A 533 -6.83 11.94 4.65
N ARG A 534 -5.60 12.40 4.48
CA ARG A 534 -5.27 13.69 3.84
C ARG A 534 -4.88 13.41 2.39
N ALA A 535 -5.57 14.05 1.45
CA ALA A 535 -5.34 13.92 0.00
C ALA A 535 -5.16 15.31 -0.62
N GLY A 536 -4.20 15.44 -1.53
CA GLY A 536 -3.66 16.73 -1.91
C GLY A 536 -3.03 16.75 -3.30
N GLN A 537 -2.73 17.95 -3.77
CA GLN A 537 -2.17 18.20 -5.09
C GLN A 537 -1.06 19.24 -4.97
N LYS A 538 0.10 18.95 -5.54
CA LYS A 538 1.24 19.87 -5.60
C LYS A 538 1.54 20.29 -7.03
N GLY A 539 2.00 21.51 -7.20
CA GLY A 539 2.33 22.11 -8.49
C GLY A 539 1.61 23.44 -8.67
N PRO A 540 2.11 24.30 -9.57
CA PRO A 540 1.51 25.59 -9.88
C PRO A 540 0.39 25.46 -10.92
N ASN A 541 -0.70 26.15 -10.66
CA ASN A 541 -1.53 26.74 -11.70
C ASN A 541 -0.82 28.02 -12.19
N ASN A 542 -0.69 28.23 -13.49
CA ASN A 542 -0.11 29.43 -14.09
C ASN A 542 -1.10 30.01 -15.09
N ILE A 543 -1.49 31.27 -14.92
CA ILE A 543 -2.33 32.01 -15.86
C ILE A 543 -1.53 33.22 -16.33
N LYS A 544 -1.32 33.34 -17.64
CA LYS A 544 -0.70 34.50 -18.26
C LYS A 544 -1.69 35.16 -19.21
N PHE A 545 -2.02 36.42 -18.94
CA PHE A 545 -2.95 37.21 -19.75
C PHE A 545 -2.24 37.87 -20.94
N GLU A 546 -3.02 38.34 -21.93
CA GLU A 546 -2.49 38.96 -23.15
C GLU A 546 -1.52 40.13 -22.87
N ASP A 547 -1.83 40.97 -21.87
CA ASP A 547 -1.00 42.12 -21.48
C ASP A 547 0.29 41.75 -20.72
N GLY A 548 0.53 40.46 -20.49
CA GLY A 548 1.72 39.94 -19.82
C GLY A 548 1.61 39.80 -18.30
N GLN A 549 0.48 40.10 -17.66
CA GLN A 549 0.28 39.76 -16.24
C GLN A 549 0.32 38.23 -16.06
N HIS A 550 1.24 37.74 -15.23
CA HIS A 550 1.42 36.30 -14.95
C HIS A 550 1.10 36.02 -13.48
N ILE A 551 -0.08 35.45 -13.25
CA ILE A 551 -0.55 35.03 -11.93
C ILE A 551 -0.35 33.52 -11.80
N ARG A 552 0.09 33.06 -10.64
CA ARG A 552 0.15 31.62 -10.31
C ARG A 552 -0.43 31.33 -8.94
N TYR A 553 -0.92 30.11 -8.74
CA TYR A 553 -1.48 29.70 -7.44
C TYR A 553 -1.41 28.20 -7.12
N THR A 554 -1.42 27.88 -5.83
CA THR A 554 -1.53 26.51 -5.30
C THR A 554 -2.99 26.14 -5.04
N LEU A 555 -3.29 24.84 -5.06
CA LEU A 555 -4.49 24.31 -4.42
C LEU A 555 -4.22 23.92 -2.96
N LEU A 556 -5.30 23.74 -2.20
CA LEU A 556 -5.28 23.18 -0.83
C LEU A 556 -5.44 21.66 -0.84
N ASP A 557 -5.33 21.08 0.35
CA ASP A 557 -5.50 19.64 0.57
C ASP A 557 -6.84 19.33 1.26
N TYR A 558 -7.48 18.23 0.88
CA TYR A 558 -8.69 17.75 1.55
C TYR A 558 -8.35 16.73 2.64
N LYS A 559 -9.13 16.75 3.72
CA LYS A 559 -9.09 15.77 4.81
C LYS A 559 -10.43 15.06 4.89
N LEU A 560 -10.39 13.75 4.69
CA LEU A 560 -11.47 12.82 5.00
C LEU A 560 -11.28 12.33 6.45
N GLY A 561 -12.12 12.80 7.38
CA GLY A 561 -12.22 12.29 8.75
C GLY A 561 -13.06 11.02 8.84
N GLY A 562 -13.04 10.34 9.99
CA GLY A 562 -13.88 9.16 10.25
C GLY A 562 -13.61 8.01 9.28
N THR A 563 -12.34 7.78 8.92
CA THR A 563 -11.99 6.67 8.03
C THR A 563 -12.08 5.31 8.72
N VAL A 564 -11.97 5.27 10.05
CA VAL A 564 -12.03 4.04 10.87
C VAL A 564 -13.14 4.08 11.93
N MET A 565 -13.31 5.22 12.62
CA MET A 565 -14.26 5.37 13.73
C MET A 565 -14.90 6.76 13.74
N GLY A 566 -16.15 6.85 14.18
CA GLY A 566 -16.91 8.10 14.21
C GLY A 566 -17.34 8.57 12.82
N ASP A 567 -17.95 9.75 12.78
CA ASP A 567 -18.58 10.28 11.58
C ASP A 567 -17.58 10.61 10.47
N ARG A 568 -17.95 10.28 9.23
CA ARG A 568 -17.13 10.56 8.06
C ARG A 568 -17.30 12.02 7.64
N THR A 569 -16.24 12.81 7.73
CA THR A 569 -16.28 14.25 7.41
C THR A 569 -15.35 14.60 6.26
N ILE A 570 -15.66 15.67 5.51
CA ILE A 570 -14.78 16.27 4.50
C ILE A 570 -14.50 17.72 4.90
N GLU A 571 -13.21 18.03 5.03
CA GLU A 571 -12.68 19.32 5.47
C GLU A 571 -11.61 19.80 4.49
N GLY A 572 -11.69 21.04 3.98
CA GLY A 572 -10.58 21.68 3.28
C GLY A 572 -9.53 22.15 4.30
N ILE A 573 -8.25 21.84 4.08
CA ILE A 573 -7.17 22.15 5.03
C ILE A 573 -5.86 22.58 4.34
N GLY A 574 -5.06 23.37 5.06
CA GLY A 574 -3.86 24.00 4.53
C GLY A 574 -4.16 25.39 3.98
N ASN A 575 -3.30 25.89 3.11
CA ASN A 575 -3.38 27.25 2.59
C ASN A 575 -3.34 27.26 1.06
N MET A 576 -3.99 28.24 0.43
CA MET A 576 -3.76 28.58 -0.97
C MET A 576 -2.90 29.83 -1.05
N VAL A 577 -1.85 29.79 -1.87
CA VAL A 577 -0.98 30.93 -2.15
C VAL A 577 -1.23 31.37 -3.57
N PHE A 578 -1.44 32.67 -3.76
CA PHE A 578 -1.60 33.34 -5.06
C PHE A 578 -0.50 34.39 -5.19
N GLU A 579 0.17 34.43 -6.34
CA GLU A 579 1.30 35.34 -6.61
C GLU A 579 1.23 35.86 -8.04
N ASP A 580 1.21 37.19 -8.19
CA ASP A 580 1.37 37.91 -9.45
C ASP A 580 2.85 38.25 -9.64
N LEU A 581 3.49 37.59 -10.60
CA LEU A 581 4.92 37.72 -10.89
C LEU A 581 5.25 39.00 -11.66
N THR A 582 4.25 39.67 -12.21
CA THR A 582 4.41 40.92 -12.97
C THR A 582 4.31 42.12 -12.04
N ASN A 583 3.31 42.14 -11.15
CA ASN A 583 3.03 43.30 -10.29
C ASN A 583 3.45 43.14 -8.83
N ASN A 584 3.91 41.94 -8.45
CA ASN A 584 4.31 41.59 -7.08
C ASN A 584 3.15 41.64 -6.08
N PHE A 585 1.92 41.36 -6.54
CA PHE A 585 0.78 41.10 -5.67
C PHE A 585 0.87 39.67 -5.12
N LYS A 586 0.51 39.49 -3.86
CA LYS A 586 0.47 38.19 -3.20
C LYS A 586 -0.77 38.11 -2.31
N CYS A 587 -1.31 36.91 -2.20
CA CYS A 587 -2.37 36.59 -1.26
C CYS A 587 -2.15 35.18 -0.70
N VAL A 588 -2.32 35.02 0.61
CA VAL A 588 -2.33 33.72 1.27
C VAL A 588 -3.69 33.56 1.95
N LEU A 589 -4.45 32.56 1.51
CA LEU A 589 -5.72 32.18 2.12
C LEU A 589 -5.48 31.06 3.12
N PHE A 590 -5.82 31.32 4.37
CA PHE A 590 -5.80 30.38 5.49
C PHE A 590 -7.18 29.72 5.60
N PHE A 591 -7.28 28.44 5.21
CA PHE A 591 -8.52 27.67 5.31
C PHE A 591 -8.67 27.02 6.68
N ASN A 592 -9.93 26.75 7.06
CA ASN A 592 -10.30 26.12 8.32
C ASN A 592 -9.95 27.01 9.51
N THR A 593 -10.75 28.07 9.70
CA THR A 593 -10.60 29.04 10.80
C THR A 593 -10.92 28.44 12.17
N TYR A 594 -11.48 27.23 12.22
CA TYR A 594 -11.85 26.52 13.45
C TYR A 594 -10.65 26.29 14.38
N LYS A 595 -10.78 26.79 15.60
CA LYS A 595 -9.85 26.54 16.70
C LYS A 595 -10.62 26.04 17.92
N LYS A 596 -10.07 25.01 18.56
CA LYS A 596 -10.55 24.44 19.82
C LYS A 596 -9.47 24.62 20.87
N SER A 597 -9.82 25.20 22.02
CA SER A 597 -8.86 25.54 23.08
C SER A 597 -9.44 25.36 24.48
N GLY A 598 -8.58 25.27 25.49
CA GLY A 598 -8.93 25.09 26.89
C GLY A 598 -9.04 23.62 27.34
N PHE A 599 -8.58 23.35 28.57
CA PHE A 599 -8.62 22.02 29.20
C PHE A 599 -9.85 21.81 30.10
N TRP A 600 -10.32 22.87 30.78
CA TRP A 600 -11.44 22.82 31.73
C TRP A 600 -12.73 23.41 31.16
N THR A 601 -12.60 24.41 30.30
CA THR A 601 -13.69 24.99 29.52
C THR A 601 -13.25 24.97 28.07
N VAL A 602 -13.94 24.19 27.25
CA VAL A 602 -13.67 24.11 25.81
C VAL A 602 -14.24 25.35 25.15
N THR A 603 -13.39 26.16 24.54
CA THR A 603 -13.80 27.29 23.69
C THR A 603 -13.56 26.93 22.23
N GLU A 604 -14.59 27.11 21.41
CA GLU A 604 -14.58 26.83 19.97
C GLU A 604 -14.88 28.11 19.19
N THR A 605 -14.03 28.45 18.22
CA THR A 605 -14.12 29.70 17.44
C THR A 605 -13.85 29.43 15.97
N GLY A 606 -14.53 30.13 15.06
CA GLY A 606 -14.39 29.92 13.61
C GLY A 606 -15.01 28.60 13.12
N LYS A 607 -14.92 28.34 11.82
CA LYS A 607 -15.49 27.15 11.17
C LYS A 607 -14.53 26.45 10.22
N LYS A 608 -14.87 25.21 9.89
CA LYS A 608 -14.06 24.34 9.02
C LYS A 608 -14.25 24.63 7.52
N ASP A 609 -15.31 25.34 7.14
CA ASP A 609 -15.58 25.80 5.77
C ASP A 609 -15.08 27.23 5.50
N GLU A 610 -14.82 28.01 6.54
CA GLU A 610 -14.37 29.39 6.45
C GLU A 610 -12.88 29.49 6.05
N PHE A 611 -12.54 30.58 5.36
CA PHE A 611 -11.18 31.02 5.10
C PHE A 611 -11.02 32.54 5.33
N ASN A 612 -9.78 32.97 5.54
CA ASN A 612 -9.43 34.39 5.52
C ASN A 612 -8.03 34.60 4.93
N GLY A 613 -7.77 35.81 4.44
CA GLY A 613 -6.47 36.22 3.93
C GLY A 613 -6.43 37.71 3.63
N ILE A 614 -5.26 38.15 3.18
CA ILE A 614 -5.03 39.52 2.73
C ILE A 614 -4.38 39.52 1.36
N ILE A 615 -4.75 40.50 0.54
CA ILE A 615 -4.04 40.83 -0.71
C ILE A 615 -3.07 41.96 -0.37
N TYR A 616 -1.84 41.83 -0.80
CA TYR A 616 -0.78 42.80 -0.52
C TYR A 616 0.26 42.82 -1.64
N LYS A 617 1.02 43.92 -1.70
CA LYS A 617 2.23 44.04 -2.50
C LYS A 617 3.43 43.56 -1.69
N THR A 618 4.38 42.86 -2.31
CA THR A 618 5.58 42.37 -1.61
C THR A 618 6.73 43.38 -1.65
N LYS A 619 7.47 43.55 -0.54
CA LYS A 619 8.62 44.48 -0.43
C LYS A 619 9.75 44.17 -1.41
N THR A 620 9.92 42.88 -1.73
CA THR A 620 10.89 42.38 -2.69
C THR A 620 10.15 41.72 -3.85
N PRO A 621 10.69 41.77 -5.08
CA PRO A 621 10.12 41.02 -6.19
C PRO A 621 9.97 39.53 -5.88
N ILE A 622 8.91 38.91 -6.41
CA ILE A 622 8.60 37.50 -6.13
C ILE A 622 9.55 36.60 -6.95
N ASP A 623 10.56 36.00 -6.30
CA ASP A 623 11.44 34.98 -6.91
C ASP A 623 10.60 33.74 -7.30
N PRO A 624 10.45 33.41 -8.60
CA PRO A 624 9.59 32.30 -9.00
C PRO A 624 10.12 30.92 -8.60
N GLN A 625 11.43 30.77 -8.44
CA GLN A 625 12.11 29.50 -8.18
C GLN A 625 12.20 29.19 -6.67
N GLN A 626 12.41 30.22 -5.84
CA GLN A 626 12.38 30.10 -4.37
C GLN A 626 11.00 29.64 -3.90
N THR A 627 9.96 30.35 -4.33
CA THR A 627 8.56 30.05 -3.99
C THR A 627 8.11 28.70 -4.57
N TYR A 628 8.53 28.32 -5.78
CA TYR A 628 8.28 26.98 -6.34
C TYR A 628 8.74 25.89 -5.37
N ASN A 629 9.96 26.01 -4.85
CA ASN A 629 10.51 25.07 -3.88
C ASN A 629 9.82 25.13 -2.51
N LEU A 630 9.26 26.28 -2.13
CA LEU A 630 8.63 26.50 -0.83
C LEU A 630 7.16 26.09 -0.78
N TYR A 631 6.33 26.60 -1.69
CA TYR A 631 4.87 26.41 -1.67
C TYR A 631 4.42 25.32 -2.65
N TYR A 632 4.92 25.34 -3.89
CA TYR A 632 4.39 24.49 -4.95
C TYR A 632 4.93 23.05 -4.91
N LYS A 633 6.17 22.85 -4.44
CA LYS A 633 6.81 21.52 -4.30
C LYS A 633 6.59 20.85 -2.93
N LYS A 634 6.52 21.64 -1.85
CA LYS A 634 6.29 21.12 -0.48
C LYS A 634 4.83 21.18 -0.03
N GLY A 635 4.05 22.10 -0.57
CA GLY A 635 2.73 22.49 -0.06
C GLY A 635 2.83 23.73 0.84
N ALA A 636 1.81 24.60 0.80
CA ALA A 636 1.81 25.86 1.56
C ALA A 636 1.42 25.71 3.05
N SER A 637 1.36 24.49 3.58
CA SER A 637 0.88 24.20 4.94
C SER A 637 1.75 24.75 6.08
N ASP A 638 2.99 25.12 5.80
CA ASP A 638 3.93 25.60 6.82
C ASP A 638 3.70 27.08 7.21
N ILE A 639 2.90 27.83 6.44
CA ILE A 639 2.45 29.18 6.82
C ILE A 639 1.35 29.04 7.88
N LYS A 640 1.72 29.13 9.16
CA LYS A 640 0.80 28.82 10.28
C LYS A 640 -0.25 29.90 10.53
N ASP A 641 0.07 31.15 10.23
CA ASP A 641 -0.75 32.33 10.49
C ASP A 641 -0.21 33.54 9.70
N GLN A 642 -0.99 34.62 9.70
CA GLN A 642 -0.68 35.87 9.01
C GLN A 642 0.59 36.57 9.53
N THR A 643 1.00 36.39 10.80
CA THR A 643 2.18 37.08 11.36
C THR A 643 3.49 36.65 10.70
N LYS A 644 3.48 35.51 10.01
CA LYS A 644 4.59 35.05 9.16
C LYS A 644 4.77 35.89 7.89
N LEU A 645 3.79 36.71 7.54
CA LEU A 645 3.76 37.54 6.33
C LEU A 645 4.10 39.02 6.62
N ASP A 646 4.03 39.48 7.87
CA ASP A 646 4.25 40.88 8.26
C ASP A 646 5.59 41.47 7.73
N ASN A 647 6.62 40.63 7.63
CA ASN A 647 7.92 41.05 7.11
C ASN A 647 7.97 41.21 5.58
N GLU A 648 7.10 40.56 4.81
CA GLU A 648 7.05 40.64 3.34
C GLU A 648 6.05 41.67 2.78
N ILE A 649 5.09 42.14 3.57
CA ILE A 649 4.05 43.12 3.16
C ILE A 649 4.63 44.54 3.03
N ASP A 650 4.62 45.09 1.82
CA ASP A 650 4.93 46.50 1.54
C ASP A 650 3.68 47.37 1.71
N GLU A 651 2.61 46.99 1.00
CA GLU A 651 1.33 47.69 0.94
C GLU A 651 0.19 46.67 1.07
N LYS A 652 -0.80 46.93 1.92
CA LYS A 652 -2.01 46.10 2.02
C LYS A 652 -3.05 46.60 1.01
N LEU A 653 -3.44 45.73 0.09
CA LEU A 653 -4.30 46.05 -1.06
C LEU A 653 -5.75 45.58 -0.88
N GLY A 654 -5.99 44.60 0.01
CA GLY A 654 -7.35 44.15 0.33
C GLY A 654 -7.41 43.04 1.38
N VAL A 655 -8.63 42.64 1.73
CA VAL A 655 -8.95 41.53 2.64
C VAL A 655 -9.88 40.55 1.93
N VAL A 656 -9.59 39.26 2.03
CA VAL A 656 -10.41 38.17 1.46
C VAL A 656 -10.96 37.32 2.60
N THR A 657 -12.26 37.10 2.63
CA THR A 657 -12.96 36.25 3.61
C THR A 657 -14.09 35.48 2.92
N GLY A 658 -14.65 34.49 3.62
CA GLY A 658 -15.83 33.77 3.15
C GLY A 658 -15.82 32.30 3.58
N SER A 659 -16.65 31.50 2.91
CA SER A 659 -16.68 30.05 3.05
C SER A 659 -16.79 29.38 1.69
N TRP A 660 -15.98 28.33 1.47
CA TRP A 660 -15.99 27.57 0.20
C TRP A 660 -17.27 26.75 -0.02
N LEU A 661 -18.20 26.78 0.95
CA LEU A 661 -19.54 26.22 0.87
C LEU A 661 -20.63 27.31 0.78
N LYS A 662 -20.28 28.61 0.71
CA LYS A 662 -21.24 29.73 0.79
C LYS A 662 -20.89 30.86 -0.16
N ASP A 663 -19.83 31.62 0.13
CA ASP A 663 -19.52 32.87 -0.54
C ASP A 663 -18.02 33.21 -0.49
N ILE A 664 -17.61 34.14 -1.36
CA ILE A 664 -16.31 34.81 -1.33
C ILE A 664 -16.57 36.31 -1.26
N VAL A 665 -16.02 36.96 -0.24
CA VAL A 665 -16.10 38.41 -0.01
C VAL A 665 -14.69 39.00 -0.07
N ILE A 666 -14.53 40.09 -0.82
CA ILE A 666 -13.28 40.84 -0.91
C ILE A 666 -13.60 42.32 -0.70
N ASP A 667 -12.98 42.93 0.30
CA ASP A 667 -13.19 44.35 0.68
C ASP A 667 -14.69 44.71 0.83
N ASP A 668 -15.40 43.90 1.62
CA ASP A 668 -16.85 43.97 1.90
C ASP A 668 -17.79 43.75 0.69
N GLN A 669 -17.25 43.58 -0.53
CA GLN A 669 -18.02 43.20 -1.72
C GLN A 669 -18.09 41.67 -1.88
N LYS A 670 -19.28 41.12 -2.14
CA LYS A 670 -19.43 39.70 -2.52
C LYS A 670 -19.00 39.51 -3.99
N TYR A 671 -18.10 38.57 -4.24
CA TYR A 671 -17.60 38.22 -5.59
C TYR A 671 -18.15 36.88 -6.12
N TRP A 672 -18.63 36.01 -5.22
CA TRP A 672 -19.23 34.72 -5.54
C TRP A 672 -20.24 34.32 -4.46
N ASP A 673 -21.36 33.73 -4.87
CA ASP A 673 -22.27 32.96 -4.01
C ASP A 673 -22.55 31.59 -4.64
N ILE A 674 -22.40 30.52 -3.86
CA ILE A 674 -22.59 29.13 -4.30
C ILE A 674 -24.02 28.83 -4.84
N ASN A 675 -25.01 29.67 -4.50
CA ASN A 675 -26.40 29.50 -4.93
C ASN A 675 -26.76 30.40 -6.13
N GLU A 676 -26.09 31.55 -6.27
CA GLU A 676 -26.32 32.54 -7.31
C GLU A 676 -25.46 32.26 -8.56
N ASP A 677 -24.15 32.05 -8.38
CA ASP A 677 -23.20 31.79 -9.47
C ASP A 677 -23.20 30.31 -9.86
N ILE A 678 -23.61 30.01 -11.10
CA ILE A 678 -23.73 28.63 -11.59
C ILE A 678 -22.46 28.26 -12.37
N PRO A 679 -21.81 27.12 -12.07
CA PRO A 679 -20.64 26.66 -12.81
C PRO A 679 -21.01 26.05 -14.17
N TYR A 680 -20.12 26.18 -15.14
CA TYR A 680 -20.21 25.54 -16.45
C TYR A 680 -19.43 24.21 -16.41
N ARG A 681 -20.14 23.08 -16.45
CA ARG A 681 -19.48 21.77 -16.45
C ARG A 681 -18.89 21.49 -17.83
N GLN A 682 -17.75 20.79 -17.83
CA GLN A 682 -17.08 20.36 -19.04
C GLN A 682 -17.91 19.37 -19.85
N ILE A 683 -17.80 19.47 -21.16
CA ILE A 683 -18.40 18.58 -22.16
C ILE A 683 -17.24 17.86 -22.86
N PRO A 684 -17.16 16.51 -22.85
CA PRO A 684 -16.17 15.79 -23.63
C PRO A 684 -16.29 16.15 -25.12
N MET A 685 -15.19 16.48 -25.79
CA MET A 685 -15.20 16.75 -27.24
C MET A 685 -15.55 15.46 -27.99
N LEU A 686 -16.41 15.48 -29.00
CA LEU A 686 -16.74 14.27 -29.77
C LEU A 686 -15.76 14.06 -30.93
N ASN A 687 -15.71 12.86 -31.50
CA ASN A 687 -14.91 12.56 -32.72
C ASN A 687 -15.27 13.45 -33.92
N GLN A 688 -16.43 14.12 -33.88
CA GLN A 688 -16.89 15.08 -34.89
C GLN A 688 -16.29 16.49 -34.68
N ASP A 689 -15.85 16.81 -33.45
CA ASP A 689 -15.24 18.09 -33.11
C ASP A 689 -13.73 18.09 -33.45
N GLN A 690 -13.01 17.06 -33.03
CA GLN A 690 -11.56 16.92 -33.17
C GLN A 690 -11.15 15.44 -33.18
N PHE A 691 -9.95 15.12 -33.69
CA PHE A 691 -9.35 13.79 -33.52
C PHE A 691 -9.10 13.51 -32.03
N ILE A 692 -9.78 12.49 -31.52
CA ILE A 692 -9.64 12.05 -30.14
C ILE A 692 -8.50 11.03 -30.05
N ALA A 693 -7.53 11.30 -29.17
CA ALA A 693 -6.42 10.40 -28.93
C ALA A 693 -6.91 9.03 -28.42
N PRO A 694 -6.40 7.90 -28.94
CA PRO A 694 -6.64 6.57 -28.38
C PRO A 694 -6.36 6.41 -26.89
N SER A 695 -5.48 7.25 -26.35
CA SER A 695 -5.16 7.25 -24.93
C SER A 695 -6.16 8.02 -24.06
N ASP A 696 -7.23 8.55 -24.64
CA ASP A 696 -8.23 9.30 -23.88
C ASP A 696 -9.02 8.38 -22.94
N TRP A 697 -9.31 8.88 -21.73
CA TRP A 697 -10.08 8.18 -20.69
C TRP A 697 -11.40 7.55 -21.19
N ARG A 698 -12.00 8.06 -22.27
CA ARG A 698 -13.24 7.52 -22.87
C ARG A 698 -13.12 6.09 -23.39
N PHE A 699 -11.91 5.65 -23.71
CA PHE A 699 -11.64 4.29 -24.20
C PHE A 699 -11.16 3.34 -23.10
N ARG A 700 -11.09 3.81 -21.85
CA ARG A 700 -10.54 3.06 -20.71
C ARG A 700 -11.57 2.12 -20.09
N GLU A 701 -11.33 0.82 -20.21
CA GLU A 701 -12.36 -0.21 -20.02
C GLU A 701 -12.85 -0.36 -18.57
N ASP A 702 -11.98 -0.18 -17.55
CA ASP A 702 -12.41 -0.26 -16.15
C ASP A 702 -13.42 0.84 -15.77
N LEU A 703 -13.28 2.05 -16.34
CA LEU A 703 -14.25 3.14 -16.22
C LEU A 703 -15.58 2.78 -16.90
N ILE A 704 -15.50 2.26 -18.13
CA ILE A 704 -16.70 1.97 -18.93
C ILE A 704 -17.51 0.85 -18.27
N TRP A 705 -16.89 -0.26 -17.88
CA TRP A 705 -17.59 -1.36 -17.23
C TRP A 705 -18.13 -0.98 -15.84
N LEU A 706 -17.47 -0.09 -15.11
CA LEU A 706 -18.01 0.43 -13.85
C LEU A 706 -19.21 1.37 -14.09
N LYS A 707 -19.22 2.16 -15.17
CA LYS A 707 -20.34 3.02 -15.54
C LYS A 707 -21.59 2.21 -15.93
N TYR A 708 -21.40 1.04 -16.54
CA TYR A 708 -22.45 0.05 -16.80
C TYR A 708 -22.69 -0.91 -15.60
N GLU A 709 -22.23 -0.53 -14.40
CA GLU A 709 -22.44 -1.22 -13.12
C GLU A 709 -21.91 -2.68 -13.05
N ASN A 710 -21.09 -3.09 -14.02
CA ASN A 710 -20.50 -4.42 -14.07
C ASN A 710 -19.18 -4.48 -13.27
N ILE A 711 -19.32 -4.44 -11.94
CA ILE A 711 -18.20 -4.43 -10.98
C ILE A 711 -17.19 -5.58 -11.22
N PRO A 712 -17.59 -6.85 -11.47
CA PRO A 712 -16.64 -7.93 -11.71
C PRO A 712 -15.77 -7.71 -12.97
N ILE A 713 -16.37 -7.29 -14.09
CA ILE A 713 -15.63 -7.03 -15.33
C ILE A 713 -14.74 -5.78 -15.17
N ALA A 714 -15.25 -4.72 -14.54
CA ALA A 714 -14.45 -3.52 -14.21
C ALA A 714 -13.23 -3.86 -13.33
N HIS A 715 -13.38 -4.77 -12.36
CA HIS A 715 -12.27 -5.26 -11.54
C HIS A 715 -11.22 -6.01 -12.36
N ASN A 716 -11.64 -6.91 -13.24
CA ASN A 716 -10.73 -7.64 -14.13
C ASN A 716 -9.94 -6.69 -15.04
N TRP A 717 -10.59 -5.68 -15.63
CA TRP A 717 -9.92 -4.66 -16.44
C TRP A 717 -8.95 -3.79 -15.65
N LYS A 718 -9.34 -3.36 -14.44
CA LYS A 718 -8.44 -2.60 -13.54
C LYS A 718 -7.17 -3.39 -13.23
N VAL A 719 -7.31 -4.66 -12.86
CA VAL A 719 -6.17 -5.54 -12.55
C VAL A 719 -5.31 -5.77 -13.80
N ARG A 720 -5.92 -6.00 -14.96
CA ARG A 720 -5.24 -6.18 -16.25
C ARG A 720 -4.38 -4.96 -16.60
N MET A 721 -4.95 -3.75 -16.53
CA MET A 721 -4.21 -2.51 -16.82
C MET A 721 -3.09 -2.25 -15.79
N GLU A 722 -3.33 -2.50 -14.49
CA GLU A 722 -2.29 -2.41 -13.46
C GLU A 722 -1.16 -3.43 -13.68
N VAL A 723 -1.42 -4.60 -14.26
CA VAL A 723 -0.37 -5.57 -14.66
C VAL A 723 0.38 -5.08 -15.90
N GLN A 724 -0.31 -4.66 -16.96
CA GLN A 724 0.27 -4.17 -18.21
C GLN A 724 1.18 -2.96 -17.96
N GLN A 725 0.73 -1.97 -17.19
CA GLN A 725 1.51 -0.79 -16.83
C GLN A 725 2.80 -1.13 -16.06
N ARG A 726 2.76 -2.16 -15.19
CA ARG A 726 3.96 -2.69 -14.50
C ARG A 726 4.90 -3.41 -15.45
N GLN A 727 4.37 -4.16 -16.42
CA GLN A 727 5.16 -4.81 -17.47
C GLN A 727 5.85 -3.78 -18.37
N ASP A 728 5.15 -2.76 -18.85
CA ASP A 728 5.72 -1.71 -19.70
C ASP A 728 6.76 -0.86 -18.96
N ARG A 729 6.56 -0.63 -17.65
CA ARG A 729 7.59 -0.04 -16.77
C ARG A 729 8.85 -0.91 -16.73
N ARG A 730 8.71 -2.24 -16.56
CA ARG A 730 9.84 -3.19 -16.56
C ARG A 730 10.55 -3.22 -17.92
N LEU A 731 9.80 -3.22 -19.03
CA LEU A 731 10.38 -3.21 -20.38
C LEU A 731 11.18 -1.92 -20.64
N ARG A 732 10.65 -0.75 -20.29
CA ARG A 732 11.39 0.52 -20.37
C ARG A 732 12.66 0.54 -19.51
N GLN A 733 12.61 -0.06 -18.32
CA GLN A 733 13.80 -0.19 -17.44
C GLN A 733 14.85 -1.15 -18.01
N LEU A 734 14.46 -2.22 -18.70
CA LEU A 734 15.38 -3.13 -19.38
C LEU A 734 16.00 -2.47 -20.62
N ALA A 735 15.19 -1.82 -21.47
CA ALA A 735 15.65 -1.10 -22.65
C ALA A 735 16.59 0.07 -22.28
N GLY A 736 16.29 0.81 -21.21
CA GLY A 736 17.16 1.89 -20.72
C GLY A 736 18.53 1.41 -20.23
N LYS A 737 18.61 0.18 -19.68
CA LYS A 737 19.89 -0.46 -19.32
C LYS A 737 20.67 -0.99 -20.52
N GLY A 738 20.05 -1.12 -21.68
CA GLY A 738 20.70 -1.51 -22.94
C GLY A 738 21.40 -0.38 -23.68
N LYS A 739 21.29 0.88 -23.20
CA LYS A 739 21.94 2.07 -23.81
C LYS A 739 23.26 2.48 -23.14
N SER A 740 23.91 1.56 -22.41
CA SER A 740 25.24 1.78 -21.82
C SER A 740 26.20 0.64 -22.19
N HIS A 741 26.56 0.59 -23.47
CA HIS A 741 27.73 -0.11 -24.00
C HIS A 741 28.33 0.72 -25.14
#